data_AF-A0A8I3AET0-F1
#
_entry.id   AF-A0A8I3AET0-F1
#
_cell.length_a   1.000
_cell.length_b   1.000
_cell.length_c   1.000
_cell.angle_alpha   90.00
_cell.angle_beta   90.00
_cell.angle_gamma   90.00
#
_symmetry.space_group_name_H-M   'P 1'
#
loop_
_entity.id
_entity.type
_entity.pdbx_description
1 polymer ?
#
loop_
_entity_poly.entity_id
_entity_poly.type
_entity_poly.pdbx_seq_one_letter_code
_entity_poly.pdbx_strand_id
1 'polypeptide(L)'
;MLPFALKVIWFCLSFTGIIACWVVLYTFSRVIGSYWGPVLYSVFTTLLQGIFCLGLIYDMNPFQMPKAFCIVQTFVIYYTSWSLTGVCAAFTFATSSSVLRPSSRKRPAASTLAWKNKYYFPIFVFPLACLSISLPVLLRVNAIQPTDDLHCDASHPEWGRFLGYAGFPMILTIPCLFLSAAAARRVHQLHRGIQRSRYSFRHTVGRLSDGQKVSPEGIKSPVISPSSTMPTCVDPEILYPSQPTGDTADVGIVSHYDATALSPSTSQKQSETWEVLDSAAEDVFDPRRQIGSMTLSSVSSVAPPPQPNLATAIRRLILFQMAFFITQCLAALSTVIDVARHKPAPTPFGSQHVALILVGWGPVFVFGEASTGCSTPVDVLEKIVCLLHVVEYRIHTVYGRVGATRSSAKICCVPNTLPRRTATLSCYSRYAKFYFFLEAGCLSCLAYSWRERYHWARSGGNPKEFYSTYKPATHWHFLCLLFLDQLLSPSVPPAHSSPPDMATTSPPINSKVNAIPKSVDPTQFVDDPEHTPADANIPDNYVSYTLKHQKALPPVTWDNFVQNLNWLHVGILAFSPVVGFIGAYYTPLKWETGIWAVVYYYMTGLGITAGYHRLWAHRSYNASRPLQYALALFGAGAVEGSIRWWARGHRAHHRYTDTDLDPYNAHKGLFWSHIGWMVVKPRRKPGVADVSDLSKNNIVKWQHRHYIKLVFLMGVFFPTLVAGLGWGDWVGGYVYAGLLRLVFVHHSTFCVNSLAHWLGETPFDDKHTPRDHMITALVTIGEGYHNFHHQFPMDYRNAIRWYQYDPTKWFIWVCQRLGLASHLKTFPENEVRKGQLTMELKRLRETQDKLSWPSDNSHLPIINWESYQAQAKTRPLICIAGFIHDVSDFLDEHPGGRHLLTKHIGKDATTAFFGGVYDHSNAAHNLLAMKRVGVLHGGAPHGLEDKTIPPSQRLRIASYSELSASGYSSAALSDGEGIMG
;
A
#
# COMPACT_ATOMS: atom_id res chain seq x y z
N MET A 1 4.89 5.09 -13.91
CA MET A 1 4.34 6.10 -13.00
C MET A 1 3.43 5.48 -11.96
N LEU A 2 3.99 5.16 -10.79
CA LEU A 2 3.24 4.80 -9.58
C LEU A 2 2.32 5.95 -9.14
N PRO A 3 1.12 5.66 -8.58
CA PRO A 3 0.21 6.70 -8.11
C PRO A 3 0.82 7.59 -7.03
N PHE A 4 0.59 8.90 -7.10
CA PHE A 4 1.11 9.87 -6.12
C PHE A 4 0.83 9.47 -4.66
N ALA A 5 -0.39 9.04 -4.36
CA ALA A 5 -0.79 8.56 -3.04
C ALA A 5 0.07 7.37 -2.54
N LEU A 6 0.49 6.45 -3.42
CA LEU A 6 1.35 5.34 -3.04
C LEU A 6 2.75 5.84 -2.66
N LYS A 7 3.28 6.82 -3.40
CA LYS A 7 4.58 7.43 -3.09
C LYS A 7 4.55 8.19 -1.75
N VAL A 8 3.45 8.90 -1.46
CA VAL A 8 3.23 9.57 -0.15
C VAL A 8 3.15 8.54 0.98
N ILE A 9 2.42 7.43 0.81
CA ILE A 9 2.39 6.33 1.79
C ILE A 9 3.81 5.78 2.02
N TRP A 10 4.61 5.59 0.96
CA TRP A 10 5.98 5.09 1.05
C TRP A 10 6.93 6.07 1.77
N PHE A 11 6.78 7.37 1.53
CA PHE A 11 7.49 8.42 2.28
C PHE A 11 7.13 8.36 3.77
N CYS A 12 5.83 8.35 4.10
CA CYS A 12 5.36 8.30 5.47
C CYS A 12 5.82 7.03 6.20
N LEU A 13 5.72 5.85 5.58
CA LEU A 13 6.16 4.57 6.17
C LEU A 13 7.67 4.52 6.37
N SER A 14 8.47 5.07 5.44
CA SER A 14 9.93 5.14 5.60
C SER A 14 10.31 6.12 6.71
N PHE A 15 9.76 7.33 6.70
CA PHE A 15 10.08 8.37 7.69
C PHE A 15 9.69 7.96 9.12
N THR A 16 8.47 7.43 9.31
CA THR A 16 8.04 6.93 10.62
C THR A 16 8.79 5.65 11.03
N GLY A 17 9.20 4.83 10.07
CA GLY A 17 10.08 3.67 10.28
C GLY A 17 11.44 4.06 10.89
N ILE A 18 12.09 5.11 10.38
CA ILE A 18 13.33 5.67 10.96
C ILE A 18 13.12 6.02 12.44
N ILE A 19 12.09 6.80 12.75
CA ILE A 19 11.81 7.29 14.11
C ILE A 19 11.54 6.11 15.07
N ALA A 20 10.67 5.18 14.67
CA ALA A 20 10.32 4.03 15.49
C ALA A 20 11.51 3.07 15.70
N CYS A 21 12.36 2.90 14.68
CA CYS A 21 13.60 2.12 14.75
C CYS A 21 14.53 2.68 15.83
N TRP A 22 14.82 3.99 15.83
CA TRP A 22 15.65 4.64 16.86
C TRP A 22 15.10 4.45 18.27
N VAL A 23 13.80 4.70 18.48
CA VAL A 23 13.16 4.58 19.81
C VAL A 23 13.29 3.16 20.36
N VAL A 24 12.98 2.15 19.54
CA VAL A 24 12.96 0.74 19.95
C VAL A 24 14.39 0.17 20.10
N LEU A 25 15.32 0.51 19.20
CA LEU A 25 16.70 0.03 19.28
C LEU A 25 17.50 0.71 20.40
N TYR A 26 17.29 2.01 20.65
CA TYR A 26 17.89 2.69 21.79
C TYR A 26 17.44 2.07 23.12
N THR A 27 16.14 1.83 23.30
CA THR A 27 15.63 1.19 24.52
C THR A 27 16.08 -0.26 24.65
N PHE A 28 16.10 -1.05 23.57
CA PHE A 28 16.66 -2.41 23.58
C PHE A 28 18.16 -2.43 23.93
N SER A 29 18.94 -1.43 23.49
CA SER A 29 20.38 -1.35 23.78
C SER A 29 20.70 -1.25 25.28
N ARG A 30 19.82 -0.58 26.06
CA ARG A 30 19.90 -0.52 27.52
C ARG A 30 19.68 -1.90 28.15
N VAL A 31 18.76 -2.70 27.60
CA VAL A 31 18.43 -4.05 28.09
C VAL A 31 19.58 -5.04 27.86
N ILE A 32 20.31 -4.94 26.74
CA ILE A 32 21.46 -5.83 26.46
C ILE A 32 22.81 -5.31 26.97
N GLY A 33 22.84 -4.11 27.57
CA GLY A 33 24.06 -3.46 28.03
C GLY A 33 25.09 -3.23 26.92
N SER A 34 24.63 -2.95 25.69
CA SER A 34 25.50 -2.79 24.52
C SER A 34 24.86 -1.90 23.46
N TYR A 35 25.46 -0.73 23.23
CA TYR A 35 24.91 0.33 22.37
C TYR A 35 25.34 0.26 20.92
N TRP A 36 26.55 -0.22 20.63
CA TRP A 36 27.19 -0.08 19.31
C TRP A 36 26.34 -0.64 18.16
N GLY A 37 25.72 -1.80 18.34
CA GLY A 37 24.91 -2.44 17.30
C GLY A 37 23.59 -1.76 17.02
N PRO A 38 22.71 -1.65 18.03
CA PRO A 38 21.43 -0.95 17.88
C PRO A 38 21.60 0.49 17.35
N VAL A 39 22.66 1.20 17.78
CA VAL A 39 23.00 2.53 17.25
C VAL A 39 23.47 2.46 15.79
N LEU A 40 24.47 1.63 15.44
CA LEU A 40 24.95 1.55 14.06
C LEU A 40 23.87 1.07 13.09
N TYR A 41 23.01 0.13 13.49
CA TYR A 41 21.85 -0.28 12.71
C TYR A 41 20.89 0.89 12.47
N SER A 42 20.58 1.67 13.52
CA SER A 42 19.72 2.85 13.41
C SER A 42 20.34 3.92 12.49
N VAL A 43 21.65 4.15 12.59
CA VAL A 43 22.40 5.08 11.70
C VAL A 43 22.32 4.64 10.25
N PHE A 44 22.69 3.39 9.92
CA PHE A 44 22.65 2.93 8.53
C PHE A 44 21.22 2.82 7.97
N THR A 45 20.23 2.49 8.80
CA THR A 45 18.80 2.55 8.44
C THR A 45 18.37 3.98 8.13
N THR A 46 18.82 4.96 8.94
CA THR A 46 18.53 6.39 8.71
C THR A 46 19.15 6.87 7.41
N LEU A 47 20.37 6.45 7.08
CA LEU A 47 21.01 6.79 5.81
C LEU A 47 20.27 6.15 4.62
N LEU A 48 19.90 4.86 4.72
CA LEU A 48 19.21 4.12 3.67
C LEU A 48 17.78 4.65 3.39
N GLN A 49 16.95 4.77 4.43
CA GLN A 49 15.59 5.28 4.29
C GLN A 49 15.57 6.81 4.11
N GLY A 50 16.54 7.53 4.68
CA GLY A 50 16.67 8.98 4.54
C GLY A 50 17.00 9.38 3.11
N ILE A 51 17.95 8.72 2.44
CA ILE A 51 18.27 9.05 1.03
C ILE A 51 17.14 8.67 0.07
N PHE A 52 16.31 7.69 0.43
CA PHE A 52 15.07 7.38 -0.27
C PHE A 52 14.03 8.50 -0.08
N CYS A 53 13.76 8.92 1.16
CA CYS A 53 12.86 10.04 1.46
C CYS A 53 13.32 11.37 0.81
N LEU A 54 14.63 11.65 0.79
CA LEU A 54 15.19 12.82 0.11
C LEU A 54 14.96 12.79 -1.41
N GLY A 55 15.02 11.62 -2.03
CA GLY A 55 14.72 11.47 -3.47
C GLY A 55 13.29 11.86 -3.82
N LEU A 56 12.33 11.60 -2.92
CA LEU A 56 10.93 11.92 -3.14
C LEU A 56 10.61 13.43 -3.09
N ILE A 57 11.55 14.29 -2.69
CA ILE A 57 11.33 15.75 -2.57
C ILE A 57 11.14 16.45 -3.93
N TYR A 58 11.67 15.89 -5.02
CA TYR A 58 11.58 16.48 -6.37
C TYR A 58 10.22 16.18 -7.04
N ASP A 59 9.13 16.84 -6.62
CA ASP A 59 7.76 16.62 -7.13
C ASP A 59 7.31 15.14 -7.12
N MET A 60 7.90 14.33 -6.23
CA MET A 60 7.79 12.87 -6.23
C MET A 60 8.14 12.22 -7.60
N ASN A 61 8.96 12.86 -8.44
CA ASN A 61 9.27 12.44 -9.81
C ASN A 61 10.78 12.15 -10.01
N PRO A 62 11.22 10.88 -9.94
CA PRO A 62 12.62 10.50 -10.11
C PRO A 62 13.26 10.91 -11.43
N PHE A 63 12.47 11.08 -12.50
CA PHE A 63 12.97 11.50 -13.82
C PHE A 63 13.40 12.97 -13.87
N GLN A 64 13.12 13.75 -12.82
CA GLN A 64 13.61 15.13 -12.64
C GLN A 64 14.86 15.21 -11.74
N MET A 65 15.32 14.10 -11.14
CA MET A 65 16.49 14.14 -10.25
C MET A 65 17.78 14.45 -11.03
N PRO A 66 18.64 15.38 -10.55
CA PRO A 66 19.94 15.61 -11.15
C PRO A 66 20.80 14.33 -11.12
N LYS A 67 21.58 14.08 -12.18
CA LYS A 67 22.45 12.90 -12.28
C LYS A 67 23.41 12.75 -11.08
N ALA A 68 23.91 13.87 -10.55
CA ALA A 68 24.73 13.89 -9.33
C ALA A 68 23.97 13.34 -8.11
N PHE A 69 22.68 13.69 -7.95
CA PHE A 69 21.84 13.16 -6.88
C PHE A 69 21.62 11.65 -7.05
N CYS A 70 21.32 11.17 -8.26
CA CYS A 70 21.20 9.73 -8.51
C CYS A 70 22.47 8.95 -8.14
N ILE A 71 23.67 9.47 -8.49
CA ILE A 71 24.95 8.86 -8.13
C ILE A 71 25.13 8.77 -6.61
N VAL A 72 24.83 9.85 -5.88
CA VAL A 72 24.88 9.87 -4.41
C VAL A 72 23.85 8.92 -3.80
N GLN A 73 22.63 8.86 -4.35
CA GLN A 73 21.57 7.98 -3.86
C GLN A 73 21.95 6.51 -4.00
N THR A 74 22.41 6.07 -5.17
CA THR A 74 22.88 4.68 -5.38
C THR A 74 24.09 4.36 -4.49
N PHE A 75 25.05 5.28 -4.34
CA PHE A 75 26.19 5.12 -3.43
C PHE A 75 25.76 4.86 -1.99
N VAL A 76 24.84 5.68 -1.44
CA VAL A 76 24.36 5.53 -0.06
C VAL A 76 23.58 4.22 0.10
N ILE A 77 22.72 3.85 -0.84
CA ILE A 77 21.97 2.58 -0.81
C ILE A 77 22.93 1.37 -0.74
N TYR A 78 23.97 1.36 -1.57
CA TYR A 78 24.93 0.25 -1.63
C TYR A 78 25.75 0.16 -0.34
N TYR A 79 26.34 1.29 0.08
CA TYR A 79 27.14 1.37 1.31
C TYR A 79 26.34 0.92 2.55
N THR A 80 25.12 1.44 2.70
CA THR A 80 24.28 1.16 3.87
C THR A 80 23.75 -0.28 3.88
N SER A 81 23.38 -0.86 2.73
CA SER A 81 22.93 -2.26 2.66
C SER A 81 24.05 -3.24 3.07
N TRP A 82 25.28 -3.03 2.58
CA TRP A 82 26.43 -3.84 3.01
C TRP A 82 26.77 -3.62 4.49
N SER A 83 26.73 -2.37 4.97
CA SER A 83 27.06 -2.04 6.37
C SER A 83 26.02 -2.59 7.35
N LEU A 84 24.71 -2.51 7.04
CA LEU A 84 23.63 -3.18 7.79
C LEU A 84 23.84 -4.69 7.85
N THR A 85 24.20 -5.30 6.71
CA THR A 85 24.54 -6.74 6.65
C THR A 85 25.74 -7.06 7.55
N GLY A 86 26.77 -6.22 7.55
CA GLY A 86 27.91 -6.32 8.44
C GLY A 86 27.55 -6.25 9.93
N VAL A 87 26.67 -5.31 10.31
CA VAL A 87 26.17 -5.17 11.69
C VAL A 87 25.40 -6.42 12.11
N CYS A 88 24.47 -6.90 11.28
CA CYS A 88 23.69 -8.11 11.53
C CYS A 88 24.59 -9.36 11.61
N ALA A 89 25.61 -9.48 10.77
CA ALA A 89 26.57 -10.58 10.81
C ALA A 89 27.43 -10.55 12.08
N ALA A 90 27.92 -9.36 12.47
CA ALA A 90 28.69 -9.18 13.69
C ALA A 90 27.86 -9.52 14.95
N PHE A 91 26.59 -9.11 14.97
CA PHE A 91 25.64 -9.50 16.03
C PHE A 91 25.34 -10.99 16.04
N THR A 92 25.13 -11.60 14.88
CA THR A 92 24.94 -13.05 14.78
C THR A 92 26.14 -13.80 15.34
N PHE A 93 27.36 -13.39 14.97
CA PHE A 93 28.57 -13.98 15.52
C PHE A 93 28.66 -13.81 17.05
N ALA A 94 28.36 -12.62 17.57
CA ALA A 94 28.39 -12.34 19.01
C ALA A 94 27.38 -13.22 19.80
N THR A 95 26.13 -13.24 19.35
CA THR A 95 25.03 -14.01 19.97
C THR A 95 25.24 -15.51 19.86
N SER A 96 25.55 -16.03 18.67
CA SER A 96 25.76 -17.47 18.51
C SER A 96 27.01 -17.95 19.25
N SER A 97 28.07 -17.13 19.36
CA SER A 97 29.22 -17.46 20.22
C SER A 97 28.82 -17.57 21.69
N SER A 98 28.00 -16.66 22.22
CA SER A 98 27.58 -16.69 23.63
C SER A 98 26.69 -17.90 23.96
N VAL A 99 25.89 -18.36 22.99
CA VAL A 99 24.94 -19.47 23.17
C VAL A 99 25.59 -20.84 22.92
N LEU A 100 26.42 -20.97 21.89
CA LEU A 100 27.00 -22.25 21.46
C LEU A 100 28.30 -22.60 22.18
N ARG A 101 29.05 -21.60 22.65
CA ARG A 101 30.31 -21.77 23.40
C ARG A 101 30.31 -20.91 24.67
N PRO A 102 29.43 -21.20 25.65
CA PRO A 102 29.47 -20.52 26.94
C PRO A 102 30.84 -20.73 27.60
N SER A 103 31.50 -19.66 28.03
CA SER A 103 32.83 -19.74 28.62
C SER A 103 32.76 -20.28 30.05
N SER A 104 33.61 -21.26 30.38
CA SER A 104 33.70 -21.85 31.72
C SER A 104 34.48 -20.99 32.74
N ARG A 105 35.19 -19.95 32.29
CA ARG A 105 35.91 -19.02 33.17
C ARG A 105 35.06 -17.80 33.51
N LYS A 106 34.96 -17.48 34.80
CA LYS A 106 34.50 -16.17 35.31
C LYS A 106 35.36 -15.07 34.67
N ARG A 107 34.82 -14.35 33.68
CA ARG A 107 35.43 -13.13 33.13
C ARG A 107 34.80 -11.91 33.82
N PRO A 108 35.56 -10.80 33.98
CA PRO A 108 35.00 -9.54 34.50
C PRO A 108 33.89 -9.00 33.59
N ALA A 109 33.08 -8.08 34.12
CA ALA A 109 31.74 -7.71 33.67
C ALA A 109 31.60 -6.95 32.33
N ALA A 110 32.51 -7.17 31.36
CA ALA A 110 32.30 -6.74 29.99
C ALA A 110 31.21 -7.61 29.33
N SER A 111 30.12 -6.98 28.85
CA SER A 111 29.01 -7.68 28.18
C SER A 111 29.52 -8.62 27.08
N THR A 112 28.97 -9.83 27.00
CA THR A 112 29.35 -10.81 25.95
C THR A 112 29.08 -10.27 24.53
N LEU A 113 28.20 -9.27 24.42
CA LEU A 113 27.83 -8.52 23.22
C LEU A 113 28.61 -7.19 23.06
N ALA A 114 29.68 -6.96 23.81
CA ALA A 114 30.56 -5.81 23.65
C ALA A 114 31.29 -5.83 22.29
N TRP A 115 31.71 -4.64 21.85
CA TRP A 115 32.49 -4.45 20.62
C TRP A 115 33.81 -5.24 20.66
N LYS A 116 34.26 -5.69 19.48
CA LYS A 116 35.55 -6.36 19.27
C LYS A 116 36.10 -5.87 17.94
N ASN A 117 37.39 -5.56 17.88
CA ASN A 117 38.01 -4.91 16.71
C ASN A 117 37.78 -5.66 15.38
N LYS A 118 37.64 -7.00 15.42
CA LYS A 118 37.28 -7.81 14.25
C LYS A 118 35.91 -7.50 13.61
N TYR A 119 35.02 -6.78 14.29
CA TYR A 119 33.75 -6.31 13.72
C TYR A 119 33.94 -5.09 12.80
N TYR A 120 35.08 -4.40 12.88
CA TYR A 120 35.41 -3.29 11.99
C TYR A 120 35.47 -3.71 10.51
N PHE A 121 36.00 -4.92 10.24
CA PHE A 121 36.11 -5.44 8.89
C PHE A 121 34.75 -5.61 8.17
N PRO A 122 33.79 -6.41 8.68
CA PRO A 122 32.50 -6.60 8.00
C PRO A 122 31.60 -5.36 8.00
N ILE A 123 31.76 -4.43 8.96
CA ILE A 123 30.87 -3.26 9.10
C ILE A 123 31.36 -2.05 8.29
N PHE A 124 32.67 -1.86 8.14
CA PHE A 124 33.23 -0.66 7.50
C PHE A 124 34.19 -0.97 6.35
N VAL A 125 35.21 -1.82 6.58
CA VAL A 125 36.26 -2.06 5.58
C VAL A 125 35.72 -2.78 4.34
N PHE A 126 34.96 -3.85 4.53
CA PHE A 126 34.41 -4.64 3.43
C PHE A 126 33.39 -3.82 2.60
N PRO A 127 32.40 -3.13 3.19
CA PRO A 127 31.52 -2.22 2.45
C PRO A 127 32.29 -1.16 1.63
N LEU A 128 33.30 -0.49 2.21
CA LEU A 128 34.09 0.51 1.50
C LEU A 128 34.92 -0.08 0.36
N ALA A 129 35.52 -1.26 0.56
CA ALA A 129 36.29 -1.96 -0.48
C ALA A 129 35.39 -2.37 -1.66
N CYS A 130 34.22 -2.96 -1.39
CA CYS A 130 33.26 -3.31 -2.43
C CYS A 130 32.75 -2.07 -3.19
N LEU A 131 32.57 -0.93 -2.51
CA LEU A 131 32.11 0.33 -3.12
C LEU A 131 33.16 0.96 -4.03
N SER A 132 34.41 0.92 -3.59
CA SER A 132 35.57 1.41 -4.36
C SER A 132 35.78 0.63 -5.66
N ILE A 133 35.30 -0.63 -5.72
CA ILE A 133 35.35 -1.48 -6.91
C ILE A 133 34.09 -1.33 -7.77
N SER A 134 32.89 -1.34 -7.18
CA SER A 134 31.64 -1.34 -7.94
C SER A 134 31.31 0.03 -8.55
N LEU A 135 31.58 1.13 -7.84
CA LEU A 135 31.19 2.46 -8.29
C LEU A 135 31.90 2.91 -9.58
N PRO A 136 33.23 2.78 -9.75
CA PRO A 136 33.89 3.15 -11.01
C PRO A 136 33.38 2.34 -12.20
N VAL A 137 33.04 1.06 -11.97
CA VAL A 137 32.49 0.19 -13.02
C VAL A 137 31.09 0.67 -13.43
N LEU A 138 30.19 0.92 -12.48
CA LEU A 138 28.83 1.41 -12.75
C LEU A 138 28.82 2.79 -13.44
N LEU A 139 29.74 3.67 -13.05
CA LEU A 139 29.90 4.98 -13.69
C LEU A 139 30.42 4.85 -15.13
N ARG A 140 31.41 3.97 -15.37
CA ARG A 140 31.99 3.74 -16.71
C ARG A 140 30.98 3.19 -17.72
N VAL A 141 30.03 2.36 -17.28
CA VAL A 141 28.95 1.82 -18.13
C VAL A 141 27.69 2.69 -18.11
N ASN A 142 27.70 3.85 -17.43
CA ASN A 142 26.57 4.77 -17.30
C ASN A 142 25.28 4.14 -16.70
N ALA A 143 25.44 3.12 -15.85
CA ALA A 143 24.32 2.31 -15.32
C ALA A 143 23.37 3.06 -14.38
N ILE A 144 23.84 4.12 -13.71
CA ILE A 144 23.06 4.82 -12.69
C ILE A 144 22.07 5.76 -13.38
N GLN A 145 20.78 5.42 -13.28
CA GLN A 145 19.65 6.16 -13.88
C GLN A 145 18.42 6.11 -12.94
N PRO A 146 17.39 6.95 -13.13
CA PRO A 146 16.08 6.70 -12.56
C PRO A 146 15.53 5.35 -13.04
N THR A 147 15.26 4.42 -12.11
CA THR A 147 14.90 3.02 -12.44
C THR A 147 13.45 2.67 -12.19
N ASP A 148 12.85 3.32 -11.20
CA ASP A 148 11.45 3.20 -10.86
C ASP A 148 10.92 4.57 -10.42
N ASP A 149 9.61 4.65 -10.22
CA ASP A 149 8.96 5.90 -9.84
C ASP A 149 9.21 6.32 -8.38
N LEU A 150 10.18 5.71 -7.69
CA LEU A 150 10.59 6.01 -6.32
C LEU A 150 12.05 6.47 -6.18
N HIS A 151 13.01 5.91 -6.93
CA HIS A 151 14.45 6.23 -6.77
C HIS A 151 15.34 5.95 -8.00
N CYS A 152 16.58 6.45 -7.95
CA CYS A 152 17.64 6.11 -8.89
C CYS A 152 18.50 4.92 -8.40
N ASP A 153 18.88 4.06 -9.34
CA ASP A 153 19.66 2.84 -9.09
C ASP A 153 20.37 2.38 -10.38
N ALA A 154 21.11 1.27 -10.34
CA ALA A 154 21.67 0.66 -11.53
C ALA A 154 20.56 0.07 -12.43
N SER A 155 20.29 0.69 -13.59
CA SER A 155 19.34 0.20 -14.58
C SER A 155 19.96 -0.84 -15.50
N HIS A 156 21.00 -0.44 -16.26
CA HIS A 156 21.64 -1.28 -17.26
C HIS A 156 23.17 -1.20 -17.19
N PRO A 157 23.88 -2.33 -17.05
CA PRO A 157 23.36 -3.70 -16.96
C PRO A 157 22.79 -4.06 -15.57
N GLU A 158 21.72 -4.88 -15.55
CA GLU A 158 20.96 -5.21 -14.32
C GLU A 158 21.78 -5.93 -13.23
N TRP A 159 22.88 -6.61 -13.61
CA TRP A 159 23.79 -7.24 -12.65
C TRP A 159 24.43 -6.23 -11.68
N GLY A 160 24.44 -4.93 -12.03
CA GLY A 160 24.89 -3.86 -11.14
C GLY A 160 24.16 -3.87 -9.79
N ARG A 161 22.85 -4.17 -9.80
CA ARG A 161 22.01 -4.33 -8.60
C ARG A 161 22.37 -5.56 -7.79
N PHE A 162 22.66 -6.66 -8.48
CA PHE A 162 23.04 -7.93 -7.87
C PHE A 162 24.37 -7.82 -7.10
N LEU A 163 25.35 -7.10 -7.64
CA LEU A 163 26.59 -6.79 -6.92
C LEU A 163 26.34 -5.83 -5.75
N GLY A 164 25.39 -4.91 -5.87
CA GLY A 164 25.01 -3.92 -4.86
C GLY A 164 24.19 -4.46 -3.70
N TYR A 165 22.98 -3.92 -3.54
CA TYR A 165 22.12 -4.16 -2.37
C TYR A 165 21.40 -5.53 -2.38
N ALA A 166 21.39 -6.26 -3.50
CA ALA A 166 20.60 -7.47 -3.68
C ALA A 166 21.38 -8.77 -3.39
N GLY A 167 22.27 -9.17 -4.30
CA GLY A 167 22.89 -10.50 -4.31
C GLY A 167 23.95 -10.70 -3.24
N PHE A 168 24.95 -9.83 -3.19
CA PHE A 168 26.07 -9.92 -2.23
C PHE A 168 25.61 -9.89 -0.76
N PRO A 169 24.76 -8.95 -0.32
CA PRO A 169 24.18 -8.96 1.03
C PRO A 169 23.48 -10.27 1.38
N MET A 170 22.62 -10.77 0.48
CA MET A 170 21.90 -12.03 0.69
C MET A 170 22.87 -13.20 0.90
N ILE A 171 23.86 -13.37 0.00
CA ILE A 171 24.86 -14.45 0.09
C ILE A 171 25.62 -14.40 1.42
N LEU A 172 26.05 -13.21 1.87
CA LEU A 172 26.78 -13.02 3.12
C LEU A 172 25.94 -13.32 4.37
N THR A 173 24.61 -13.26 4.28
CA THR A 173 23.73 -13.66 5.40
C THR A 173 23.48 -15.17 5.51
N ILE A 174 23.83 -15.99 4.50
CA ILE A 174 23.62 -17.45 4.53
C ILE A 174 24.34 -18.12 5.73
N PRO A 175 25.64 -17.87 6.02
CA PRO A 175 26.29 -18.42 7.22
C PRO A 175 25.64 -17.93 8.51
N CYS A 176 25.12 -16.70 8.52
CA CYS A 176 24.45 -16.12 9.67
C CYS A 176 23.13 -16.83 9.99
N LEU A 177 22.36 -17.25 8.96
CA LEU A 177 21.17 -18.08 9.14
C LEU A 177 21.49 -19.40 9.86
N PHE A 178 22.52 -20.13 9.40
CA PHE A 178 22.92 -21.40 10.02
C PHE A 178 23.37 -21.22 11.48
N LEU A 179 24.17 -20.18 11.77
CA LEU A 179 24.60 -19.84 13.13
C LEU A 179 23.43 -19.43 14.04
N SER A 180 22.43 -18.72 13.50
CA SER A 180 21.22 -18.31 14.22
C SER A 180 20.33 -19.53 14.53
N ALA A 181 20.14 -20.42 13.56
CA ALA A 181 19.37 -21.65 13.72
C ALA A 181 20.03 -22.61 14.73
N ALA A 182 21.35 -22.72 14.73
CA ALA A 182 22.09 -23.49 15.74
C ALA A 182 21.90 -22.90 17.14
N ALA A 183 22.01 -21.57 17.30
CA ALA A 183 21.75 -20.89 18.57
C ALA A 183 20.29 -21.07 19.04
N ALA A 184 19.31 -20.93 18.15
CA ALA A 184 17.89 -21.17 18.43
C ALA A 184 17.64 -22.59 18.97
N ARG A 185 18.20 -23.62 18.31
CA ARG A 185 18.12 -25.02 18.76
C ARG A 185 18.70 -25.19 20.17
N ARG A 186 19.86 -24.60 20.46
CA ARG A 186 20.51 -24.69 21.78
C ARG A 186 19.69 -23.98 22.87
N VAL A 187 19.16 -22.79 22.62
CA VAL A 187 18.26 -22.08 23.55
C VAL A 187 16.99 -22.90 23.81
N HIS A 188 16.39 -23.51 22.78
CA HIS A 188 15.20 -24.34 22.92
C HIS A 188 15.45 -25.60 23.76
N GLN A 189 16.59 -26.28 23.55
CA GLN A 189 17.02 -27.43 24.36
C GLN A 189 17.18 -27.04 25.84
N LEU A 190 17.87 -25.94 26.13
CA LEU A 190 18.07 -25.43 27.49
C LEU A 190 16.73 -25.08 28.16
N HIS A 191 15.82 -24.42 27.43
CA HIS A 191 14.50 -24.07 27.97
C HIS A 191 13.65 -25.31 28.30
N ARG A 192 13.66 -26.35 27.43
CA ARG A 192 12.98 -27.62 27.71
C ARG A 192 13.58 -28.34 28.92
N GLY A 193 14.91 -28.31 29.12
CA GLY A 193 15.56 -28.85 30.30
C GLY A 193 15.10 -28.17 31.59
N ILE A 194 15.09 -26.83 31.60
CA ILE A 194 14.64 -26.03 32.75
C ILE A 194 13.15 -26.29 33.06
N GLN A 195 12.28 -26.38 32.05
CA GLN A 195 10.86 -26.71 32.27
C GLN A 195 10.68 -28.12 32.87
N ARG A 196 11.44 -29.13 32.40
CA ARG A 196 11.39 -30.49 32.96
C ARG A 196 11.86 -30.54 34.41
N SER A 197 12.96 -29.85 34.75
CA SER A 197 13.44 -29.78 36.15
C SER A 197 12.42 -29.08 37.08
N ARG A 198 11.82 -27.97 36.64
CA ARG A 198 10.76 -27.27 37.38
C ARG A 198 9.49 -28.11 37.55
N TYR A 199 9.10 -28.88 36.54
CA TYR A 199 7.96 -29.80 36.64
C TYR A 199 8.25 -30.91 37.65
N SER A 200 9.43 -31.55 37.56
CA SER A 200 9.87 -32.58 38.51
C SER A 200 9.85 -32.06 39.95
N PHE A 201 10.53 -30.94 40.21
CA PHE A 201 10.58 -30.30 41.54
C PHE A 201 9.18 -30.01 42.11
N ARG A 202 8.29 -29.44 41.30
CA ARG A 202 6.91 -29.12 41.73
C ARG A 202 6.07 -30.37 42.00
N HIS A 203 6.33 -31.46 41.30
CA HIS A 203 5.63 -32.74 41.48
C HIS A 203 6.15 -33.54 42.69
N THR A 204 7.43 -33.40 43.04
CA THR A 204 8.01 -33.94 44.27
C THR A 204 7.50 -33.20 45.51
N VAL A 205 7.46 -31.86 45.46
CA VAL A 205 6.91 -31.03 46.55
C VAL A 205 5.40 -31.26 46.74
N GLY A 206 4.63 -31.40 45.66
CA GLY A 206 3.19 -31.66 45.74
C GLY A 206 2.82 -33.02 46.38
N ARG A 207 3.66 -34.05 46.23
CA ARG A 207 3.45 -35.35 46.90
C ARG A 207 3.72 -35.33 48.41
N LEU A 208 4.34 -34.28 48.94
CA LEU A 208 4.61 -34.14 50.37
C LEU A 208 3.53 -33.34 51.12
N SER A 209 2.59 -32.68 50.40
CA SER A 209 1.48 -31.94 51.03
C SER A 209 0.16 -32.71 51.11
N ASP A 210 -0.07 -33.69 50.23
CA ASP A 210 -1.25 -34.57 50.31
C ASP A 210 -1.00 -35.70 51.32
N GLY A 211 -1.30 -35.41 52.59
CA GLY A 211 -1.06 -36.32 53.70
C GLY A 211 -1.97 -37.56 53.68
N GLN A 212 -1.41 -38.69 53.26
CA GLN A 212 -1.99 -40.01 53.54
C GLN A 212 -1.47 -40.52 54.89
N LYS A 213 -2.35 -40.62 55.90
CA LYS A 213 -2.01 -41.25 57.18
C LYS A 213 -1.64 -42.72 56.95
N VAL A 214 -0.45 -43.12 57.38
CA VAL A 214 -0.06 -44.53 57.56
C VAL A 214 0.56 -44.69 58.94
N SER A 215 0.09 -45.69 59.68
CA SER A 215 0.54 -46.01 61.04
C SER A 215 1.92 -46.69 61.04
N PRO A 216 2.73 -46.58 62.10
CA PRO A 216 4.11 -47.07 62.08
C PRO A 216 4.19 -48.53 62.55
N GLU A 217 4.38 -49.48 61.62
CA GLU A 217 4.88 -50.81 61.98
C GLU A 217 5.48 -51.56 60.78
N GLY A 218 6.64 -52.19 60.98
CA GLY A 218 6.98 -53.42 60.25
C GLY A 218 7.96 -53.38 59.06
N ILE A 219 9.19 -53.84 59.35
CA ILE A 219 9.96 -54.81 58.52
C ILE A 219 10.69 -54.32 57.24
N LYS A 220 11.99 -54.04 57.46
CA LYS A 220 13.20 -54.57 56.78
C LYS A 220 13.27 -54.75 55.23
N SER A 221 14.38 -54.22 54.70
CA SER A 221 14.90 -54.31 53.31
C SER A 221 15.25 -55.72 52.82
N PRO A 222 15.46 -55.90 51.50
CA PRO A 222 16.84 -56.09 50.99
C PRO A 222 17.14 -55.36 49.64
N VAL A 223 18.34 -54.77 49.41
CA VAL A 223 19.48 -55.30 48.57
C VAL A 223 19.15 -55.33 47.05
N ILE A 224 19.89 -54.78 46.06
CA ILE A 224 21.25 -54.17 45.95
C ILE A 224 21.34 -53.16 44.76
N SER A 225 22.40 -52.35 44.71
CA SER A 225 22.87 -51.40 43.65
C SER A 225 23.23 -52.05 42.27
N PRO A 226 23.58 -51.36 41.14
CA PRO A 226 24.24 -50.03 41.06
C PRO A 226 23.99 -49.09 39.84
N SER A 227 24.67 -47.92 39.90
CA SER A 227 25.29 -47.12 38.81
C SER A 227 24.70 -45.74 38.39
N SER A 228 25.63 -44.77 38.25
CA SER A 228 25.54 -43.45 37.59
C SER A 228 24.71 -42.30 38.21
N THR A 229 25.31 -41.68 39.23
CA THR A 229 25.26 -40.25 39.60
C THR A 229 24.49 -39.24 38.70
N MET A 230 23.46 -38.63 39.29
CA MET A 230 23.15 -37.20 39.11
C MET A 230 23.91 -36.35 40.14
N PRO A 231 24.09 -35.03 39.91
CA PRO A 231 24.30 -34.05 40.97
C PRO A 231 22.99 -33.30 41.31
N THR A 232 22.46 -33.54 42.51
CA THR A 232 21.49 -32.68 43.18
C THR A 232 22.20 -31.58 43.97
N CYS A 233 21.64 -30.37 44.05
CA CYS A 233 22.11 -29.30 44.93
C CYS A 233 21.06 -29.02 46.01
N VAL A 234 21.36 -29.36 47.27
CA VAL A 234 20.79 -28.79 48.50
C VAL A 234 21.85 -28.94 49.60
N ASP A 235 22.29 -27.84 50.22
CA ASP A 235 23.07 -27.84 51.47
C ASP A 235 22.10 -27.89 52.68
N PRO A 236 22.51 -28.41 53.86
CA PRO A 236 23.05 -27.48 54.87
C PRO A 236 24.13 -28.02 55.85
N GLU A 237 24.83 -27.06 56.45
CA GLU A 237 25.51 -27.02 57.78
C GLU A 237 26.65 -28.00 58.20
N ILE A 238 27.87 -27.44 58.14
CA ILE A 238 28.94 -27.35 59.18
C ILE A 238 29.30 -28.59 60.01
N LEU A 239 30.55 -29.04 59.84
CA LEU A 239 31.44 -29.46 60.94
C LEU A 239 32.91 -29.09 60.61
N TYR A 240 33.59 -28.44 61.56
CA TYR A 240 35.04 -28.18 61.56
C TYR A 240 35.80 -29.46 62.00
N PRO A 241 37.10 -29.69 61.64
CA PRO A 241 38.20 -28.79 62.05
C PRO A 241 39.46 -28.71 61.13
N SER A 242 40.47 -28.00 61.67
CA SER A 242 41.91 -28.06 61.38
C SER A 242 42.47 -27.50 60.06
N GLN A 243 43.13 -26.35 60.22
CA GLN A 243 44.38 -25.89 59.58
C GLN A 243 45.51 -26.97 59.65
N PRO A 244 46.68 -26.85 58.96
CA PRO A 244 47.43 -25.59 58.80
C PRO A 244 48.29 -25.40 57.53
N THR A 245 49.02 -24.26 57.51
CA THR A 245 50.26 -23.96 56.74
C THR A 245 50.20 -24.01 55.21
N GLY A 246 50.90 -23.13 54.48
CA GLY A 246 51.72 -21.99 54.88
C GLY A 246 52.34 -21.34 53.63
N ASP A 247 53.11 -20.27 53.85
CA ASP A 247 54.28 -19.83 53.09
C ASP A 247 54.23 -19.74 51.55
N THR A 248 54.73 -18.71 50.87
CA THR A 248 55.33 -17.38 51.10
C THR A 248 55.79 -16.93 49.70
N ALA A 249 56.19 -15.66 49.54
CA ALA A 249 57.31 -15.27 48.67
C ALA A 249 57.18 -15.42 47.11
N ASP A 250 57.79 -14.56 46.29
CA ASP A 250 58.25 -13.19 46.53
C ASP A 250 58.52 -12.44 45.20
N VAL A 251 58.80 -11.12 45.30
CA VAL A 251 59.77 -10.32 44.48
C VAL A 251 59.81 -10.54 42.95
N GLY A 252 59.72 -9.53 42.08
CA GLY A 252 59.83 -8.07 42.25
C GLY A 252 60.32 -7.37 40.96
N ILE A 253 60.44 -6.03 41.04
CA ILE A 253 61.40 -5.08 40.40
C ILE A 253 61.87 -5.36 38.94
N VAL A 254 61.96 -4.43 37.97
CA VAL A 254 62.14 -2.95 37.90
C VAL A 254 61.37 -2.41 36.64
N SER A 255 61.43 -1.18 36.10
CA SER A 255 62.17 0.08 36.34
C SER A 255 61.47 1.32 35.73
N HIS A 256 61.93 2.50 36.16
CA HIS A 256 61.96 3.84 35.51
C HIS A 256 61.98 3.87 33.96
N TYR A 257 61.50 4.92 33.27
CA TYR A 257 61.88 6.33 33.49
C TYR A 257 60.84 7.37 33.05
N ASP A 258 60.94 8.53 33.71
CA ASP A 258 60.41 9.86 33.36
C ASP A 258 60.94 10.33 31.96
N ALA A 259 60.56 11.47 31.37
CA ALA A 259 60.20 12.72 32.01
C ALA A 259 59.53 13.77 31.11
N THR A 260 58.70 14.60 31.75
CA THR A 260 58.61 16.08 31.62
C THR A 260 58.34 16.77 30.28
N ALA A 261 57.80 17.99 30.24
CA ALA A 261 56.90 18.78 31.10
C ALA A 261 56.75 20.15 30.44
N LEU A 262 55.64 20.86 30.68
CA LEU A 262 55.63 22.30 30.97
C LEU A 262 54.19 22.74 31.32
N SER A 263 54.02 23.10 32.59
CA SER A 263 52.97 24.01 33.06
C SER A 263 53.60 25.43 33.15
N PRO A 264 52.89 26.56 33.41
CA PRO A 264 52.06 26.70 34.63
C PRO A 264 50.83 27.64 34.57
N SER A 265 49.83 27.35 35.42
CA SER A 265 49.01 28.32 36.20
C SER A 265 48.18 29.40 35.43
N THR A 266 47.19 30.11 36.00
CA THR A 266 46.89 30.44 37.41
C THR A 266 45.39 30.80 37.61
N SER A 267 44.93 30.81 38.87
CA SER A 267 43.75 31.55 39.43
C SER A 267 42.35 31.34 38.82
N GLN A 268 41.37 30.74 39.52
CA GLN A 268 40.63 31.23 40.71
C GLN A 268 39.60 32.37 40.46
N LYS A 269 38.32 31.99 40.36
CA LYS A 269 37.16 32.35 41.23
C LYS A 269 35.86 32.10 40.44
N GLN A 270 34.88 31.31 40.86
CA GLN A 270 34.20 31.15 42.16
C GLN A 270 33.29 32.33 42.53
N SER A 271 31.98 32.12 42.35
CA SER A 271 30.90 32.29 43.35
C SER A 271 29.55 32.05 42.62
N GLU A 272 28.82 30.95 42.89
CA GLU A 272 27.87 30.77 44.02
C GLU A 272 26.61 31.64 43.82
N THR A 273 25.39 31.12 43.85
CA THR A 273 24.67 30.40 44.93
C THR A 273 23.35 29.83 44.33
N TRP A 274 22.57 28.88 44.88
CA TRP A 274 22.28 28.48 46.27
C TRP A 274 21.96 26.96 46.39
N GLU A 275 22.38 26.34 47.51
CA GLU A 275 21.65 25.40 48.40
C GLU A 275 20.76 24.23 47.87
N VAL A 276 20.55 23.12 48.61
CA VAL A 276 21.28 22.41 49.70
C VAL A 276 20.61 21.02 49.85
N LEU A 277 21.39 19.98 50.21
CA LEU A 277 21.04 18.77 51.00
C LEU A 277 21.80 17.52 50.52
N ASP A 278 22.58 16.98 51.47
CA ASP A 278 23.18 15.64 51.66
C ASP A 278 23.31 14.64 50.50
N SER A 279 24.49 14.09 50.18
CA SER A 279 25.66 13.64 51.00
C SER A 279 25.47 12.28 51.70
N ALA A 280 26.53 11.44 51.69
CA ALA A 280 26.61 10.05 52.17
C ALA A 280 25.57 9.06 51.56
N ALA A 281 25.87 8.18 50.60
CA ALA A 281 27.12 7.59 50.13
C ALA A 281 27.90 6.78 51.18
N GLU A 282 27.80 5.46 51.03
CA GLU A 282 28.70 4.41 51.54
C GLU A 282 28.99 4.35 53.06
N ASP A 283 28.45 3.32 53.72
CA ASP A 283 29.24 2.64 54.74
C ASP A 283 29.00 1.13 54.81
N VAL A 284 30.06 0.46 55.25
CA VAL A 284 30.33 -0.98 55.33
C VAL A 284 29.29 -1.77 56.13
N PHE A 285 29.10 -3.07 55.81
CA PHE A 285 28.56 -4.01 56.81
C PHE A 285 29.27 -5.38 56.85
N ASP A 286 29.75 -5.70 58.06
CA ASP A 286 30.45 -6.91 58.48
C ASP A 286 29.45 -7.97 59.01
N PRO A 287 29.52 -9.25 58.60
CA PRO A 287 28.56 -10.27 59.02
C PRO A 287 28.94 -10.98 60.35
N ARG A 288 28.67 -10.35 61.50
CA ARG A 288 28.55 -11.03 62.82
C ARG A 288 27.79 -10.19 63.86
N ARG A 289 26.92 -10.85 64.65
CA ARG A 289 25.84 -10.34 65.54
C ARG A 289 24.52 -10.09 64.77
N GLN A 290 23.33 -10.39 65.31
CA GLN A 290 22.98 -10.79 66.68
C GLN A 290 21.77 -11.75 66.70
N ILE A 291 21.66 -12.56 67.75
CA ILE A 291 20.54 -13.51 67.96
C ILE A 291 19.40 -12.79 68.70
N GLY A 292 18.14 -13.05 68.30
CA GLY A 292 17.00 -13.03 69.24
C GLY A 292 15.77 -12.22 68.86
N SER A 293 14.65 -12.65 69.46
CA SER A 293 13.32 -12.02 69.52
C SER A 293 12.38 -12.14 68.31
N MET A 294 11.21 -12.73 68.58
CA MET A 294 10.05 -12.77 67.71
C MET A 294 9.36 -11.39 67.67
N THR A 295 8.70 -11.07 66.55
CA THR A 295 7.30 -10.57 66.58
C THR A 295 6.70 -10.61 65.18
N LEU A 296 5.46 -11.11 65.06
CA LEU A 296 4.66 -10.91 63.85
C LEU A 296 4.11 -9.48 63.86
N SER A 297 4.55 -8.63 62.94
CA SER A 297 3.69 -7.57 62.38
C SER A 297 4.20 -7.06 61.03
N SER A 298 3.26 -6.52 60.26
CA SER A 298 3.36 -6.07 58.87
C SER A 298 4.60 -5.24 58.49
N VAL A 299 5.33 -5.68 57.46
CA VAL A 299 6.08 -4.79 56.56
C VAL A 299 5.77 -5.16 55.11
N SER A 300 5.23 -4.20 54.35
CA SER A 300 5.04 -4.32 52.91
C SER A 300 6.36 -4.13 52.18
N SER A 301 7.05 -5.22 51.82
CA SER A 301 8.22 -5.14 50.95
C SER A 301 7.79 -4.88 49.51
N VAL A 302 8.08 -3.67 49.02
CA VAL A 302 7.99 -3.34 47.59
C VAL A 302 9.07 -4.15 46.87
N ALA A 303 8.67 -5.18 46.13
CA ALA A 303 9.59 -5.93 45.30
C ALA A 303 10.20 -4.98 44.23
N PRO A 304 11.53 -4.99 44.01
CA PRO A 304 12.14 -4.21 42.94
C PRO A 304 11.57 -4.68 41.58
N PRO A 305 11.47 -3.78 40.58
CA PRO A 305 10.94 -4.14 39.28
C PRO A 305 11.76 -5.28 38.66
N PRO A 306 11.12 -6.26 37.99
CA PRO A 306 11.82 -7.44 37.49
C PRO A 306 12.85 -7.03 36.42
N GLN A 307 14.12 -7.26 36.72
CA GLN A 307 15.22 -7.15 35.76
C GLN A 307 14.87 -7.90 34.47
N PRO A 308 15.00 -7.28 33.28
CA PRO A 308 14.62 -7.93 32.03
C PRO A 308 15.50 -9.16 31.80
N ASN A 309 14.86 -10.34 31.71
CA ASN A 309 15.54 -11.62 31.56
C ASN A 309 16.44 -11.60 30.31
N LEU A 310 17.76 -11.65 30.49
CA LEU A 310 18.76 -11.67 29.41
C LEU A 310 18.48 -12.79 28.37
N ALA A 311 17.93 -13.92 28.82
CA ALA A 311 17.47 -15.02 27.95
C ALA A 311 16.35 -14.60 26.97
N THR A 312 15.44 -13.70 27.39
CA THR A 312 14.38 -13.15 26.53
C THR A 312 14.96 -12.21 25.48
N ALA A 313 15.92 -11.38 25.87
CA ALA A 313 16.63 -10.49 24.95
C ALA A 313 17.42 -11.29 23.88
N ILE A 314 18.16 -12.32 24.29
CA ILE A 314 18.86 -13.24 23.38
C ILE A 314 17.89 -13.93 22.42
N ARG A 315 16.71 -14.38 22.90
CA ARG A 315 15.69 -15.01 22.03
C ARG A 315 15.15 -14.04 20.98
N ARG A 316 14.85 -12.78 21.35
CA ARG A 316 14.44 -11.74 20.39
C ARG A 316 15.55 -11.41 19.40
N LEU A 317 16.80 -11.37 19.86
CA LEU A 317 17.96 -11.10 19.01
C LEU A 317 18.19 -12.20 17.94
N ILE A 318 18.00 -13.47 18.30
CA ILE A 318 18.04 -14.59 17.34
C ILE A 318 16.87 -14.51 16.35
N LEU A 319 15.66 -14.14 16.81
CA LEU A 319 14.51 -13.93 15.93
C LEU A 319 14.76 -12.80 14.92
N PHE A 320 15.34 -11.68 15.36
CA PHE A 320 15.73 -10.57 14.52
C PHE A 320 16.75 -10.98 13.44
N GLN A 321 17.76 -11.78 13.81
CA GLN A 321 18.77 -12.29 12.88
C GLN A 321 18.15 -13.17 11.77
N MET A 322 17.16 -14.00 12.12
CA MET A 322 16.42 -14.81 11.15
C MET A 322 15.48 -13.96 10.27
N ALA A 323 14.79 -12.96 10.84
CA ALA A 323 13.94 -12.03 10.10
C ALA A 323 14.76 -11.14 9.14
N PHE A 324 15.97 -10.74 9.51
CA PHE A 324 16.88 -9.98 8.65
C PHE A 324 17.34 -10.81 7.45
N PHE A 325 17.61 -12.12 7.61
CA PHE A 325 17.87 -13.01 6.47
C PHE A 325 16.69 -13.04 5.48
N ILE A 326 15.45 -13.18 5.98
CA ILE A 326 14.24 -13.13 5.15
C ILE A 326 14.12 -11.78 4.42
N THR A 327 14.44 -10.68 5.11
CA THR A 327 14.47 -9.33 4.54
C THR A 327 15.48 -9.21 3.39
N GLN A 328 16.67 -9.81 3.51
CA GLN A 328 17.66 -9.82 2.42
C GLN A 328 17.26 -10.76 1.25
N CYS A 329 16.57 -11.88 1.52
CA CYS A 329 15.97 -12.67 0.44
C CYS A 329 14.90 -11.87 -0.32
N LEU A 330 14.07 -11.09 0.38
CA LEU A 330 13.10 -10.18 -0.26
C LEU A 330 13.81 -9.03 -1.00
N ALA A 331 14.92 -8.50 -0.49
CA ALA A 331 15.71 -7.49 -1.20
C ALA A 331 16.29 -8.02 -2.52
N ALA A 332 16.69 -9.30 -2.55
CA ALA A 332 17.31 -9.94 -3.69
C ALA A 332 16.32 -10.49 -4.73
N LEU A 333 15.15 -10.95 -4.31
CA LEU A 333 14.26 -11.79 -5.12
C LEU A 333 13.91 -11.18 -6.48
N SER A 334 13.44 -9.93 -6.53
CA SER A 334 13.10 -9.28 -7.80
C SER A 334 14.31 -9.07 -8.71
N THR A 335 15.45 -8.66 -8.17
CA THR A 335 16.71 -8.52 -8.95
C THR A 335 17.18 -9.86 -9.52
N VAL A 336 17.08 -10.95 -8.75
CA VAL A 336 17.45 -12.29 -9.22
C VAL A 336 16.53 -12.76 -10.35
N ILE A 337 15.21 -12.48 -10.26
CA ILE A 337 14.25 -12.81 -11.33
C ILE A 337 14.55 -12.01 -12.61
N ASP A 338 14.85 -10.72 -12.47
CA ASP A 338 15.07 -9.81 -13.61
C ASP A 338 16.35 -10.22 -14.37
N VAL A 339 17.45 -10.44 -13.64
CA VAL A 339 18.72 -10.95 -14.18
C VAL A 339 18.55 -12.34 -14.81
N ALA A 340 17.86 -13.28 -14.13
CA ALA A 340 17.66 -14.64 -14.63
C ALA A 340 16.73 -14.72 -15.87
N ARG A 341 15.91 -13.70 -16.10
CA ARG A 341 15.05 -13.58 -17.29
C ARG A 341 15.64 -12.67 -18.37
N HIS A 342 16.87 -12.18 -18.20
CA HIS A 342 17.55 -11.25 -19.11
C HIS A 342 16.66 -10.07 -19.52
N LYS A 343 16.00 -9.42 -18.54
CA LYS A 343 15.11 -8.31 -18.86
C LYS A 343 15.88 -7.12 -19.48
N PRO A 344 15.25 -6.39 -20.40
CA PRO A 344 15.79 -5.15 -20.95
C PRO A 344 15.45 -3.92 -20.09
N ALA A 345 14.76 -4.10 -18.95
CA ALA A 345 14.39 -3.07 -17.99
C ALA A 345 14.02 -3.71 -16.63
N PRO A 346 14.49 -3.15 -15.51
CA PRO A 346 14.15 -3.66 -14.18
C PRO A 346 12.66 -3.52 -13.84
N THR A 347 12.16 -4.39 -12.96
CA THR A 347 10.75 -4.35 -12.52
C THR A 347 10.42 -3.05 -11.74
N PRO A 348 9.45 -2.23 -12.18
CA PRO A 348 9.17 -0.90 -11.60
C PRO A 348 8.69 -0.90 -10.14
N PHE A 349 8.20 -2.02 -9.63
CA PHE A 349 7.92 -2.19 -8.21
C PHE A 349 8.14 -3.65 -7.81
N GLY A 350 9.31 -3.94 -7.25
CA GLY A 350 9.67 -5.28 -6.79
C GLY A 350 9.73 -5.43 -5.27
N SER A 351 10.06 -6.65 -4.86
CA SER A 351 10.22 -7.11 -3.47
C SER A 351 11.25 -6.32 -2.65
N GLN A 352 12.20 -5.64 -3.31
CA GLN A 352 13.15 -4.73 -2.67
C GLN A 352 12.47 -3.55 -1.95
N HIS A 353 11.32 -3.07 -2.44
CA HIS A 353 10.57 -1.99 -1.78
C HIS A 353 9.92 -2.43 -0.47
N VAL A 354 9.50 -3.70 -0.39
CA VAL A 354 8.99 -4.28 0.86
C VAL A 354 10.13 -4.50 1.85
N ALA A 355 11.28 -5.00 1.37
CA ALA A 355 12.48 -5.14 2.19
C ALA A 355 12.95 -3.79 2.77
N LEU A 356 12.93 -2.71 1.98
CA LEU A 356 13.27 -1.36 2.43
C LEU A 356 12.42 -0.89 3.62
N ILE A 357 11.09 -1.14 3.60
CA ILE A 357 10.20 -0.84 4.73
C ILE A 357 10.53 -1.74 5.93
N LEU A 358 10.77 -3.04 5.71
CA LEU A 358 11.11 -4.00 6.77
C LEU A 358 12.45 -3.71 7.47
N VAL A 359 13.41 -3.03 6.83
CA VAL A 359 14.65 -2.58 7.49
C VAL A 359 14.36 -1.55 8.60
N GLY A 360 13.39 -0.65 8.41
CA GLY A 360 12.96 0.29 9.46
C GLY A 360 12.03 -0.34 10.49
N TRP A 361 11.05 -1.12 10.04
CA TRP A 361 9.98 -1.65 10.90
C TRP A 361 10.28 -2.99 11.58
N GLY A 362 11.19 -3.80 11.02
CA GLY A 362 11.60 -5.10 11.58
C GLY A 362 12.07 -5.02 13.05
N PRO A 363 12.94 -4.07 13.43
CA PRO A 363 13.28 -3.84 14.83
C PRO A 363 12.08 -3.56 15.73
N VAL A 364 11.09 -2.79 15.25
CA VAL A 364 9.87 -2.44 15.99
C VAL A 364 9.05 -3.70 16.27
N PHE A 365 8.84 -4.55 15.27
CA PHE A 365 8.10 -5.80 15.43
C PHE A 365 8.80 -6.79 16.37
N VAL A 366 10.13 -6.91 16.32
CA VAL A 366 10.86 -7.90 17.13
C VAL A 366 11.13 -7.43 18.56
N PHE A 367 11.43 -6.15 18.77
CA PHE A 367 11.88 -5.61 20.05
C PHE A 367 10.89 -4.68 20.76
N GLY A 368 9.81 -4.21 20.11
CA GLY A 368 8.89 -3.20 20.66
C GLY A 368 8.14 -3.59 21.95
N GLU A 369 8.07 -4.88 22.30
CA GLU A 369 7.51 -5.36 23.57
C GLU A 369 8.56 -5.47 24.71
N ALA A 370 9.85 -5.25 24.43
CA ALA A 370 10.93 -5.38 25.40
C ALA A 370 11.43 -4.03 25.95
N SER A 371 11.06 -2.95 25.27
CA SER A 371 11.46 -1.57 25.53
C SER A 371 10.61 -0.86 26.58
N THR A 372 9.36 -1.29 26.74
CA THR A 372 8.37 -0.71 27.65
C THR A 372 7.83 -1.77 28.60
N GLY A 373 7.66 -1.43 29.88
CA GLY A 373 6.83 -2.20 30.81
C GLY A 373 5.33 -2.15 30.47
N CYS A 374 4.95 -1.44 29.40
CA CYS A 374 3.64 -1.46 28.78
C CYS A 374 3.59 -2.45 27.60
N SER A 375 2.40 -3.00 27.39
CA SER A 375 2.08 -4.05 26.45
C SER A 375 1.96 -3.55 25.00
N THR A 376 2.71 -4.20 24.10
CA THR A 376 2.63 -4.15 22.63
C THR A 376 3.27 -2.95 21.91
N PRO A 377 3.75 -3.13 20.66
CA PRO A 377 4.32 -2.03 19.84
C PRO A 377 3.32 -0.93 19.43
N VAL A 378 2.03 -1.09 19.74
CA VAL A 378 0.96 -0.17 19.33
C VAL A 378 1.08 1.20 20.03
N ASP A 379 1.44 1.22 21.31
CA ASP A 379 1.63 2.44 22.11
C ASP A 379 2.67 3.41 21.51
N VAL A 380 3.64 2.91 20.74
CA VAL A 380 4.65 3.73 20.05
C VAL A 380 4.07 4.32 18.76
N LEU A 381 3.27 3.55 18.03
CA LEU A 381 2.54 4.02 16.85
C LEU A 381 1.57 5.15 17.23
N GLU A 382 0.79 4.95 18.29
CA GLU A 382 -0.21 5.90 18.78
C GLU A 382 0.44 7.22 19.23
N LYS A 383 1.61 7.15 19.88
CA LYS A 383 2.38 8.35 20.25
C LYS A 383 3.02 9.05 19.06
N ILE A 384 3.46 8.33 18.03
CA ILE A 384 3.98 8.93 16.79
C ILE A 384 2.86 9.59 15.99
N VAL A 385 1.66 8.98 15.92
CA VAL A 385 0.46 9.58 15.31
C VAL A 385 0.05 10.86 16.05
N CYS A 386 0.05 10.85 17.39
CA CYS A 386 -0.14 12.07 18.18
C CYS A 386 0.93 13.15 17.90
N LEU A 387 2.20 12.76 17.70
CA LEU A 387 3.25 13.73 17.34
C LEU A 387 3.04 14.33 15.94
N LEU A 388 2.57 13.53 14.98
CA LEU A 388 2.27 13.96 13.62
C LEU A 388 1.06 14.93 13.59
N HIS A 389 0.00 14.66 14.35
CA HIS A 389 -1.10 15.62 14.55
C HIS A 389 -0.62 16.96 15.15
N VAL A 390 0.39 16.96 16.04
CA VAL A 390 0.97 18.20 16.60
C VAL A 390 1.79 18.97 15.55
N VAL A 391 2.42 18.28 14.59
CA VAL A 391 3.10 18.92 13.45
C VAL A 391 2.09 19.49 12.45
N GLU A 392 1.02 18.75 12.14
CA GLU A 392 -0.09 19.20 11.29
C GLU A 392 -0.75 20.48 11.85
N TYR A 393 -0.96 20.54 13.17
CA TYR A 393 -1.48 21.73 13.86
C TYR A 393 -0.56 22.95 13.76
N ARG A 394 0.78 22.76 13.72
CA ARG A 394 1.75 23.85 13.50
C ARG A 394 1.84 24.30 12.05
N ILE A 395 1.68 23.41 11.08
CA ILE A 395 1.69 23.77 9.65
C ILE A 395 0.47 24.65 9.33
N HIS A 396 -0.70 24.33 9.90
CA HIS A 396 -1.91 25.15 9.78
C HIS A 396 -1.83 26.53 10.44
N THR A 397 -0.83 26.81 11.30
CA THR A 397 -0.64 28.15 11.89
C THR A 397 0.29 29.07 11.08
N VAL A 398 0.99 28.55 10.07
CA VAL A 398 1.93 29.33 9.23
C VAL A 398 1.28 29.84 7.94
N TYR A 399 0.23 29.18 7.44
CA TYR A 399 -0.50 29.58 6.23
C TYR A 399 -2.02 29.70 6.47
N GLY A 400 -2.50 30.93 6.71
CA GLY A 400 -3.92 31.28 6.62
C GLY A 400 -4.50 32.03 7.82
N ARG A 401 -4.75 33.34 7.67
CA ARG A 401 -5.66 34.09 8.55
C ARG A 401 -7.11 33.89 8.08
N VAL A 402 -8.05 33.67 9.01
CA VAL A 402 -9.27 34.49 9.27
C VAL A 402 -10.20 33.77 10.27
N GLY A 403 -10.56 34.46 11.37
CA GLY A 403 -11.90 34.44 11.99
C GLY A 403 -12.38 33.25 12.86
N ALA A 404 -12.54 33.51 14.18
CA ALA A 404 -13.38 32.79 15.16
C ALA A 404 -13.01 31.32 15.54
N THR A 405 -13.10 30.85 16.80
CA THR A 405 -13.41 31.48 18.11
C THR A 405 -12.71 30.68 19.24
N ARG A 406 -12.34 31.32 20.36
CA ARG A 406 -11.63 30.69 21.50
C ARG A 406 -12.57 30.02 22.51
N SER A 407 -12.67 28.69 22.50
CA SER A 407 -13.02 27.80 23.63
C SER A 407 -13.02 26.34 23.12
N SER A 408 -12.36 25.34 23.70
CA SER A 408 -11.76 25.20 25.03
C SER A 408 -10.55 24.27 24.97
N ALA A 409 -9.41 24.67 25.55
CA ALA A 409 -8.21 23.84 25.67
C ALA A 409 -7.67 23.86 27.11
N LYS A 410 -8.28 23.05 27.97
CA LYS A 410 -7.80 22.63 29.30
C LYS A 410 -8.26 21.18 29.52
N ILE A 411 -7.54 20.45 30.38
CA ILE A 411 -7.71 19.01 30.72
C ILE A 411 -7.06 18.08 29.66
N CYS A 412 -6.09 17.21 29.97
CA CYS A 412 -5.30 17.06 31.20
C CYS A 412 -3.96 16.34 30.94
N CYS A 413 -2.86 16.84 31.52
CA CYS A 413 -1.63 16.09 31.76
C CYS A 413 -1.16 16.32 33.21
N VAL A 414 -1.49 15.41 34.14
CA VAL A 414 -1.02 15.38 35.54
C VAL A 414 -0.86 13.88 35.93
N PRO A 415 0.19 13.48 36.70
CA PRO A 415 0.62 12.08 36.78
C PRO A 415 -0.01 11.22 37.91
N ASN A 416 0.25 9.92 37.83
CA ASN A 416 -0.21 8.81 38.68
C ASN A 416 -0.22 9.03 40.21
N THR A 417 -1.30 8.57 40.87
CA THR A 417 -1.27 8.06 42.27
C THR A 417 -2.28 6.92 42.50
N LEU A 418 -1.77 5.72 42.82
CA LEU A 418 -2.44 4.58 43.52
C LEU A 418 -3.64 3.86 42.81
N PRO A 419 -4.01 2.62 43.20
CA PRO A 419 -3.23 1.41 42.87
C PRO A 419 -4.04 0.31 42.14
N ARG A 420 -3.40 -0.43 41.22
CA ARG A 420 -3.99 -1.63 40.60
C ARG A 420 -4.08 -2.81 41.59
N ARG A 421 -5.27 -3.42 41.73
CA ARG A 421 -5.41 -4.86 42.03
C ARG A 421 -6.55 -5.51 41.23
N THR A 422 -6.34 -6.80 40.93
CA THR A 422 -7.33 -7.81 40.47
C THR A 422 -8.16 -7.52 39.21
N ALA A 423 -7.59 -7.82 38.02
CA ALA A 423 -8.31 -8.33 36.82
C ALA A 423 -7.38 -8.77 35.66
N THR A 424 -6.13 -8.30 35.62
CA THR A 424 -5.23 -8.41 34.46
C THR A 424 -4.49 -9.76 34.36
N LEU A 425 -5.17 -10.85 33.97
CA LEU A 425 -4.47 -12.11 33.65
C LEU A 425 -5.11 -13.05 32.58
N SER A 426 -6.30 -12.75 32.03
CA SER A 426 -6.96 -13.65 31.05
C SER A 426 -6.89 -13.17 29.58
N CYS A 427 -6.86 -11.86 29.32
CA CYS A 427 -7.09 -11.33 27.95
C CYS A 427 -5.84 -11.29 27.04
N TYR A 428 -4.67 -10.94 27.59
CA TYR A 428 -3.47 -10.61 26.77
C TYR A 428 -2.71 -11.82 26.16
N SER A 429 -3.11 -13.06 26.43
CA SER A 429 -2.45 -14.27 25.91
C SER A 429 -2.92 -14.69 24.50
N ARG A 430 -3.97 -14.06 23.95
CA ARG A 430 -4.60 -14.49 22.68
C ARG A 430 -4.24 -13.64 21.47
N TYR A 431 -4.07 -12.32 21.60
CA TYR A 431 -3.69 -11.46 20.46
C TYR A 431 -2.28 -11.74 19.93
N ALA A 432 -1.31 -12.03 20.81
CA ALA A 432 0.03 -12.44 20.42
C ALA A 432 0.07 -13.76 19.62
N LYS A 433 -0.96 -14.62 19.71
CA LYS A 433 -1.04 -15.87 18.94
C LYS A 433 -1.56 -15.66 17.51
N PHE A 434 -2.33 -14.60 17.25
CA PHE A 434 -2.96 -14.41 15.94
C PHE A 434 -1.93 -13.97 14.87
N TYR A 435 -1.06 -13.01 15.20
CA TYR A 435 0.03 -12.60 14.30
C TYR A 435 1.13 -13.66 14.15
N PHE A 436 1.48 -14.38 15.22
CA PHE A 436 2.50 -15.44 15.15
C PHE A 436 2.05 -16.66 14.34
N PHE A 437 0.74 -16.86 14.16
CA PHE A 437 0.19 -17.92 13.30
C PHE A 437 0.33 -17.63 11.80
N LEU A 438 0.36 -16.35 11.37
CA LEU A 438 0.53 -16.01 9.96
C LEU A 438 1.92 -16.41 9.44
N GLU A 439 2.99 -16.13 10.18
CA GLU A 439 4.36 -16.42 9.71
C GLU A 439 4.78 -17.87 9.92
N ALA A 440 4.44 -18.47 11.07
CA ALA A 440 4.78 -19.87 11.36
C ALA A 440 4.00 -20.87 10.48
N GLY A 441 2.80 -20.49 10.02
CA GLY A 441 1.98 -21.29 9.10
C GLY A 441 2.66 -21.52 7.76
N CYS A 442 3.19 -20.47 7.13
CA CYS A 442 3.86 -20.56 5.82
C CYS A 442 5.07 -21.50 5.84
N LEU A 443 5.97 -21.37 6.83
CA LEU A 443 7.16 -22.22 6.93
C LEU A 443 6.83 -23.70 7.21
N SER A 444 5.75 -23.96 7.97
CA SER A 444 5.28 -25.32 8.25
C SER A 444 4.67 -25.97 7.01
N CYS A 445 3.87 -25.22 6.23
CA CYS A 445 3.29 -25.71 4.97
C CYS A 445 4.35 -25.92 3.88
N LEU A 446 5.37 -25.07 3.79
CA LEU A 446 6.49 -25.25 2.86
C LEU A 446 7.27 -26.55 3.13
N ALA A 447 7.57 -26.84 4.40
CA ALA A 447 8.26 -28.07 4.79
C ALA A 447 7.44 -29.35 4.51
N TYR A 448 6.11 -29.28 4.72
CA TYR A 448 5.21 -30.39 4.42
C TYR A 448 5.08 -30.63 2.91
N SER A 449 4.86 -29.58 2.12
CA SER A 449 4.76 -29.67 0.65
C SER A 449 6.05 -30.21 0.00
N TRP A 450 7.22 -29.81 0.52
CA TRP A 450 8.50 -30.31 0.03
C TRP A 450 8.71 -31.81 0.34
N ARG A 451 8.29 -32.27 1.53
CA ARG A 451 8.39 -33.68 1.93
C ARG A 451 7.53 -34.60 1.06
N GLU A 452 6.27 -34.27 0.84
CA GLU A 452 5.36 -35.09 0.02
C GLU A 452 5.82 -35.12 -1.45
N ARG A 453 6.28 -33.99 -1.99
CA ARG A 453 6.80 -33.92 -3.36
C ARG A 453 8.11 -34.69 -3.54
N TYR A 454 8.98 -34.71 -2.53
CA TYR A 454 10.20 -35.53 -2.51
C TYR A 454 9.89 -37.03 -2.50
N HIS A 455 8.89 -37.48 -1.73
CA HIS A 455 8.44 -38.88 -1.75
C HIS A 455 7.82 -39.26 -3.10
N TRP A 456 6.93 -38.43 -3.66
CA TRP A 456 6.28 -38.68 -4.96
C TRP A 456 7.28 -38.82 -6.13
N ALA A 457 8.27 -37.93 -6.19
CA ALA A 457 9.32 -37.98 -7.20
C ALA A 457 10.18 -39.26 -7.07
N ARG A 458 10.44 -39.72 -5.83
CA ARG A 458 11.22 -40.94 -5.58
C ARG A 458 10.45 -42.22 -5.86
N SER A 459 9.11 -42.18 -5.89
CA SER A 459 8.25 -43.26 -6.37
C SER A 459 7.94 -43.20 -7.88
N GLY A 460 8.62 -42.34 -8.65
CA GLY A 460 8.48 -42.27 -10.11
C GLY A 460 7.20 -41.60 -10.62
N GLY A 461 6.47 -40.86 -9.77
CA GLY A 461 5.19 -40.24 -10.13
C GLY A 461 5.35 -39.02 -11.04
N ASN A 462 4.44 -38.88 -12.01
CA ASN A 462 4.43 -37.75 -12.95
C ASN A 462 4.14 -36.42 -12.22
N PRO A 463 4.96 -35.35 -12.41
CA PRO A 463 4.76 -34.07 -11.73
C PRO A 463 3.48 -33.33 -12.13
N LYS A 464 2.85 -33.64 -13.28
CA LYS A 464 1.57 -33.03 -13.69
C LYS A 464 0.36 -33.62 -12.94
N GLU A 465 0.41 -34.87 -12.49
CA GLU A 465 -0.70 -35.57 -11.82
C GLU A 465 -0.69 -35.45 -10.28
N PHE A 466 0.41 -34.95 -9.71
CA PHE A 466 0.52 -34.70 -8.26
C PHE A 466 -0.60 -33.78 -7.76
N TYR A 467 -0.95 -32.75 -8.53
CA TYR A 467 -1.91 -31.70 -8.14
C TYR A 467 -3.39 -32.08 -8.33
N SER A 468 -3.71 -33.05 -9.20
CA SER A 468 -5.09 -33.58 -9.31
C SER A 468 -5.41 -34.55 -8.19
N THR A 469 -4.38 -35.23 -7.66
CA THR A 469 -4.53 -36.34 -6.70
C THR A 469 -4.52 -35.85 -5.24
N TYR A 470 -3.69 -34.86 -4.89
CA TYR A 470 -3.62 -34.30 -3.53
C TYR A 470 -4.50 -33.05 -3.34
N LYS A 471 -5.67 -33.21 -2.71
CA LYS A 471 -6.52 -32.07 -2.29
C LYS A 471 -5.96 -31.37 -1.04
N PRO A 472 -5.65 -30.06 -1.07
CA PRO A 472 -5.14 -29.34 0.10
C PRO A 472 -6.26 -28.95 1.08
N ALA A 473 -6.05 -29.21 2.37
CA ALA A 473 -7.09 -29.06 3.41
C ALA A 473 -7.28 -27.63 3.96
N THR A 474 -6.53 -26.61 3.50
CA THR A 474 -6.62 -25.23 4.03
C THR A 474 -6.31 -24.15 2.99
N HIS A 475 -7.03 -23.02 3.06
CA HIS A 475 -6.96 -21.89 2.12
C HIS A 475 -5.56 -21.29 1.89
N TRP A 476 -4.66 -21.37 2.88
CA TRP A 476 -3.33 -20.76 2.79
C TRP A 476 -2.34 -21.51 1.87
N HIS A 477 -2.60 -22.79 1.56
CA HIS A 477 -1.77 -23.54 0.59
C HIS A 477 -1.82 -22.93 -0.83
N PHE A 478 -2.93 -22.29 -1.21
CA PHE A 478 -3.15 -21.81 -2.57
C PHE A 478 -2.36 -20.53 -2.88
N LEU A 479 -2.20 -19.64 -1.89
CA LEU A 479 -1.47 -18.36 -2.05
C LEU A 479 0.03 -18.58 -2.27
N CYS A 480 0.67 -19.51 -1.55
CA CYS A 480 2.09 -19.83 -1.76
C CYS A 480 2.34 -20.55 -3.10
N LEU A 481 1.39 -21.35 -3.60
CA LEU A 481 1.50 -21.99 -4.91
C LEU A 481 1.42 -20.97 -6.06
N LEU A 482 0.53 -19.98 -5.97
CA LEU A 482 0.44 -18.89 -6.95
C LEU A 482 1.72 -18.02 -7.01
N PHE A 483 2.41 -17.85 -5.89
CA PHE A 483 3.69 -17.11 -5.83
C PHE A 483 4.83 -17.86 -6.55
N LEU A 484 4.80 -19.19 -6.55
CA LEU A 484 5.74 -20.03 -7.32
C LEU A 484 5.37 -20.12 -8.82
N ASP A 485 4.10 -20.04 -9.16
CA ASP A 485 3.61 -20.10 -10.55
C ASP A 485 4.02 -18.85 -11.35
N GLN A 486 4.03 -17.67 -10.70
CA GLN A 486 4.60 -16.44 -11.27
C GLN A 486 6.13 -16.50 -11.46
N LEU A 487 6.85 -17.26 -10.62
CA LEU A 487 8.30 -17.43 -10.71
C LEU A 487 8.73 -18.35 -11.86
N LEU A 488 7.93 -19.36 -12.20
CA LEU A 488 8.28 -20.42 -13.15
C LEU A 488 7.56 -20.35 -14.51
N SER A 489 6.60 -19.44 -14.69
CA SER A 489 5.99 -19.21 -16.01
C SER A 489 7.02 -18.66 -17.02
N PRO A 490 7.28 -19.36 -18.14
CA PRO A 490 8.15 -18.85 -19.20
C PRO A 490 7.48 -17.67 -19.91
N SER A 491 8.26 -16.64 -20.22
CA SER A 491 7.81 -15.52 -21.06
C SER A 491 7.54 -16.00 -22.47
N VAL A 492 6.30 -15.83 -22.94
CA VAL A 492 5.95 -15.98 -24.35
C VAL A 492 6.73 -14.93 -25.15
N PRO A 493 7.57 -15.32 -26.13
CA PRO A 493 8.33 -14.37 -26.93
C PRO A 493 7.40 -13.60 -27.90
N PRO A 494 7.80 -12.42 -28.39
CA PRO A 494 7.05 -11.73 -29.44
C PRO A 494 7.05 -12.57 -30.71
N ALA A 495 5.86 -12.83 -31.26
CA ALA A 495 5.69 -13.61 -32.48
C ALA A 495 6.16 -12.84 -33.72
N HIS A 496 7.46 -12.88 -34.00
CA HIS A 496 7.98 -12.68 -35.35
C HIS A 496 7.83 -13.98 -36.15
N SER A 497 6.71 -14.12 -36.84
CA SER A 497 6.54 -15.08 -37.93
C SER A 497 5.50 -14.56 -38.90
N SER A 498 5.89 -14.36 -40.16
CA SER A 498 4.98 -14.10 -41.27
C SER A 498 3.90 -15.20 -41.33
N PRO A 499 2.65 -14.88 -41.74
CA PRO A 499 1.61 -15.89 -41.87
C PRO A 499 2.01 -16.90 -42.96
N PRO A 500 1.84 -18.21 -42.75
CA PRO A 500 1.93 -19.19 -43.82
C PRO A 500 0.67 -19.12 -44.70
N ASP A 501 0.85 -19.26 -46.01
CA ASP A 501 -0.26 -19.39 -46.95
C ASP A 501 -1.17 -20.57 -46.58
N MET A 502 -2.46 -20.32 -46.37
CA MET A 502 -3.48 -21.36 -46.42
C MET A 502 -4.49 -21.06 -47.52
N ALA A 503 -4.62 -22.05 -48.40
CA ALA A 503 -5.30 -21.93 -49.68
C ALA A 503 -6.81 -21.69 -49.54
N THR A 504 -7.34 -21.00 -50.54
CA THR A 504 -8.77 -20.84 -50.81
C THR A 504 -9.50 -22.19 -50.96
N THR A 505 -10.34 -22.55 -50.00
CA THR A 505 -11.40 -23.56 -50.18
C THR A 505 -12.71 -23.11 -49.53
N SER A 506 -13.54 -22.45 -50.33
CA SER A 506 -14.93 -22.11 -49.98
C SER A 506 -15.77 -23.39 -49.88
N PRO A 507 -16.60 -23.60 -48.83
CA PRO A 507 -17.59 -24.66 -48.84
C PRO A 507 -18.71 -24.36 -49.87
N PRO A 508 -19.31 -25.37 -50.50
CA PRO A 508 -20.24 -25.17 -51.61
C PRO A 508 -21.59 -24.60 -51.14
N ILE A 509 -22.11 -23.63 -51.90
CA ILE A 509 -23.45 -23.07 -51.74
C ILE A 509 -24.47 -24.15 -52.10
N ASN A 510 -25.23 -24.64 -51.11
CA ASN A 510 -26.31 -25.59 -51.36
C ASN A 510 -27.63 -24.85 -51.59
N SER A 511 -28.07 -24.82 -52.84
CA SER A 511 -29.25 -24.10 -53.31
C SER A 511 -30.55 -24.80 -52.92
N LYS A 512 -31.01 -24.58 -51.68
CA LYS A 512 -32.41 -24.83 -51.28
C LYS A 512 -32.99 -23.60 -50.57
N VAL A 513 -33.54 -22.70 -51.38
CA VAL A 513 -34.39 -21.58 -50.94
C VAL A 513 -35.69 -22.17 -50.37
N ASN A 514 -35.71 -22.41 -49.07
CA ASN A 514 -36.97 -22.52 -48.33
C ASN A 514 -37.48 -21.10 -48.05
N ALA A 515 -38.77 -20.88 -48.30
CA ALA A 515 -39.36 -19.56 -48.34
C ALA A 515 -39.13 -18.74 -47.06
N ILE A 516 -38.83 -17.46 -47.26
CA ILE A 516 -38.84 -16.42 -46.21
C ILE A 516 -40.23 -16.46 -45.53
N PRO A 517 -40.34 -16.67 -44.21
CA PRO A 517 -41.58 -16.48 -43.50
C PRO A 517 -42.03 -15.02 -43.71
N LYS A 518 -43.24 -14.85 -44.24
CA LYS A 518 -43.82 -13.51 -44.50
C LYS A 518 -43.69 -12.65 -43.25
N SER A 519 -43.28 -11.39 -43.46
CA SER A 519 -43.35 -10.26 -42.52
C SER A 519 -43.99 -10.59 -41.18
N VAL A 520 -43.17 -10.74 -40.13
CA VAL A 520 -43.68 -10.67 -38.76
C VAL A 520 -44.21 -9.26 -38.57
N ASP A 521 -45.53 -9.16 -38.48
CA ASP A 521 -46.23 -7.91 -38.22
C ASP A 521 -45.76 -7.35 -36.87
N PRO A 522 -45.21 -6.12 -36.80
CA PRO A 522 -44.76 -5.52 -35.54
C PRO A 522 -45.85 -5.46 -34.46
N THR A 523 -47.13 -5.50 -34.85
CA THR A 523 -48.27 -5.50 -33.93
C THR A 523 -48.53 -6.85 -33.24
N GLN A 524 -47.82 -7.93 -33.60
CA GLN A 524 -47.92 -9.22 -32.89
C GLN A 524 -47.24 -9.24 -31.52
N PHE A 525 -46.47 -8.21 -31.16
CA PHE A 525 -46.16 -7.93 -29.76
C PHE A 525 -47.37 -7.28 -29.09
N VAL A 526 -48.45 -8.04 -28.92
CA VAL A 526 -49.66 -7.59 -28.21
C VAL A 526 -49.25 -7.16 -26.81
N ASP A 527 -49.52 -5.91 -26.47
CA ASP A 527 -49.36 -5.34 -25.14
C ASP A 527 -50.17 -6.15 -24.12
N ASP A 528 -49.50 -7.04 -23.40
CA ASP A 528 -49.93 -7.38 -22.05
C ASP A 528 -49.71 -6.11 -21.18
N PRO A 529 -50.78 -5.50 -20.62
CA PRO A 529 -50.66 -4.26 -19.84
C PRO A 529 -49.79 -4.40 -18.58
N GLU A 530 -49.51 -5.63 -18.13
CA GLU A 530 -48.60 -5.92 -17.01
C GLU A 530 -47.12 -6.03 -17.45
N HIS A 531 -46.84 -5.92 -18.76
CA HIS A 531 -45.54 -6.19 -19.37
C HIS A 531 -44.89 -5.00 -20.09
N THR A 532 -45.63 -3.95 -20.44
CA THR A 532 -45.07 -2.74 -21.05
C THR A 532 -44.04 -2.08 -20.09
N PRO A 533 -42.77 -1.85 -20.51
CA PRO A 533 -41.79 -1.14 -19.69
C PRO A 533 -42.30 0.23 -19.26
N ALA A 534 -41.97 0.65 -18.02
CA ALA A 534 -42.47 1.92 -17.46
C ALA A 534 -42.06 3.16 -18.27
N ASP A 535 -41.05 3.02 -19.13
CA ASP A 535 -40.47 4.02 -20.00
C ASP A 535 -40.69 3.77 -21.51
N ALA A 536 -41.54 2.82 -21.90
CA ALA A 536 -41.80 2.51 -23.31
C ALA A 536 -42.38 3.70 -24.10
N ASN A 537 -43.18 4.54 -23.43
CA ASN A 537 -43.93 5.65 -24.03
C ASN A 537 -43.42 7.03 -23.58
N ILE A 538 -42.09 7.21 -23.48
CA ILE A 538 -41.49 8.52 -23.18
C ILE A 538 -41.13 9.30 -24.47
N PRO A 539 -41.35 10.62 -24.54
CA PRO A 539 -40.88 11.43 -25.67
C PRO A 539 -39.35 11.50 -25.75
N ASP A 540 -38.80 11.60 -26.97
CA ASP A 540 -37.37 11.51 -27.28
C ASP A 540 -36.47 12.42 -26.42
N ASN A 541 -36.91 13.66 -26.16
CA ASN A 541 -36.24 14.58 -25.24
C ASN A 541 -36.98 14.63 -23.88
N TYR A 542 -37.10 13.47 -23.24
CA TYR A 542 -37.86 13.29 -22.00
C TYR A 542 -37.48 14.27 -20.89
N VAL A 543 -36.18 14.58 -20.75
CA VAL A 543 -35.70 15.52 -19.73
C VAL A 543 -36.27 16.90 -19.99
N SER A 544 -36.03 17.48 -21.17
CA SER A 544 -36.50 18.84 -21.50
C SER A 544 -38.03 18.92 -21.50
N TYR A 545 -38.70 17.89 -22.01
CA TYR A 545 -40.16 17.77 -21.97
C TYR A 545 -40.68 17.77 -20.52
N THR A 546 -40.12 16.95 -19.64
CA THR A 546 -40.56 16.84 -18.24
C THR A 546 -40.27 18.12 -17.46
N LEU A 547 -39.11 18.75 -17.67
CA LEU A 547 -38.78 20.01 -17.01
C LEU A 547 -39.73 21.16 -17.41
N LYS A 548 -40.17 21.18 -18.67
CA LYS A 548 -41.14 22.15 -19.21
C LYS A 548 -42.58 21.91 -18.72
N HIS A 549 -43.05 20.66 -18.69
CA HIS A 549 -44.46 20.34 -18.41
C HIS A 549 -44.75 20.02 -16.94
N GLN A 550 -43.79 19.49 -16.18
CA GLN A 550 -43.97 19.29 -14.74
C GLN A 550 -43.70 20.60 -14.00
N LYS A 551 -44.67 21.09 -13.22
CA LYS A 551 -44.45 22.20 -12.28
C LYS A 551 -43.62 21.71 -11.09
N ALA A 552 -42.50 22.37 -10.80
CA ALA A 552 -41.71 22.11 -9.60
C ALA A 552 -42.42 22.65 -8.35
N LEU A 553 -42.16 22.03 -7.19
CA LEU A 553 -42.47 22.65 -5.89
C LEU A 553 -41.71 23.97 -5.74
N PRO A 554 -42.24 24.96 -5.00
CA PRO A 554 -41.58 26.23 -4.77
C PRO A 554 -40.16 26.06 -4.18
N PRO A 555 -39.26 27.04 -4.41
CA PRO A 555 -37.92 27.03 -3.83
C PRO A 555 -38.01 27.00 -2.30
N VAL A 556 -37.00 26.36 -1.69
CA VAL A 556 -36.93 26.27 -0.23
C VAL A 556 -36.40 27.58 0.32
N THR A 557 -37.20 28.26 1.12
CA THR A 557 -36.84 29.48 1.86
C THR A 557 -36.79 29.17 3.35
N TRP A 558 -36.21 30.06 4.17
CA TRP A 558 -36.19 29.88 5.63
C TRP A 558 -37.60 29.71 6.22
N ASP A 559 -38.59 30.46 5.71
CA ASP A 559 -39.99 30.43 6.18
C ASP A 559 -40.68 29.08 5.89
N ASN A 560 -40.31 28.43 4.78
CA ASN A 560 -40.93 27.17 4.35
C ASN A 560 -40.06 25.93 4.59
N PHE A 561 -38.82 26.10 5.09
CA PHE A 561 -37.84 25.02 5.25
C PHE A 561 -38.40 23.83 6.04
N VAL A 562 -38.96 24.11 7.22
CA VAL A 562 -39.53 23.13 8.16
C VAL A 562 -40.65 22.29 7.51
N GLN A 563 -41.48 22.90 6.67
CA GLN A 563 -42.57 22.22 5.94
C GLN A 563 -42.03 21.34 4.81
N ASN A 564 -40.85 21.67 4.28
CA ASN A 564 -40.19 20.97 3.18
C ASN A 564 -39.28 19.82 3.63
N LEU A 565 -39.08 19.62 4.93
CA LEU A 565 -38.35 18.49 5.48
C LEU A 565 -39.11 17.16 5.31
N ASN A 566 -38.36 16.10 5.04
CA ASN A 566 -38.83 14.71 5.13
C ASN A 566 -38.55 14.19 6.55
N TRP A 567 -39.52 14.40 7.45
CA TRP A 567 -39.39 14.08 8.88
C TRP A 567 -39.04 12.61 9.18
N LEU A 568 -39.41 11.66 8.31
CA LEU A 568 -39.02 10.26 8.48
C LEU A 568 -37.50 10.09 8.28
N HIS A 569 -36.96 10.63 7.19
CA HIS A 569 -35.53 10.56 6.91
C HIS A 569 -34.72 11.38 7.92
N VAL A 570 -35.18 12.60 8.26
CA VAL A 570 -34.57 13.43 9.30
C VAL A 570 -34.55 12.69 10.64
N GLY A 571 -35.66 12.04 11.03
CA GLY A 571 -35.73 11.24 12.24
C GLY A 571 -34.68 10.12 12.26
N ILE A 572 -34.61 9.31 11.20
CA ILE A 572 -33.63 8.20 11.10
C ILE A 572 -32.19 8.72 11.13
N LEU A 573 -31.88 9.74 10.32
CA LEU A 573 -30.52 10.27 10.13
C LEU A 573 -30.03 11.13 11.29
N ALA A 574 -30.91 11.73 12.10
CA ALA A 574 -30.54 12.50 13.29
C ALA A 574 -30.56 11.65 14.58
N PHE A 575 -31.57 10.78 14.76
CA PHE A 575 -31.72 9.99 15.98
C PHE A 575 -30.65 8.91 16.10
N SER A 576 -30.34 8.20 15.02
CA SER A 576 -29.35 7.10 15.05
C SER A 576 -27.93 7.54 15.47
N PRO A 577 -27.33 8.66 14.97
CA PRO A 577 -26.05 9.13 15.49
C PRO A 577 -26.16 9.70 16.91
N VAL A 578 -27.22 10.47 17.23
CA VAL A 578 -27.37 11.04 18.59
C VAL A 578 -27.43 9.94 19.65
N VAL A 579 -28.26 8.92 19.46
CA VAL A 579 -28.36 7.77 20.39
C VAL A 579 -27.11 6.89 20.32
N GLY A 580 -26.49 6.73 19.15
CA GLY A 580 -25.23 6.01 19.00
C GLY A 580 -24.07 6.64 19.80
N PHE A 581 -23.89 7.96 19.70
CA PHE A 581 -22.83 8.68 20.42
C PHE A 581 -23.11 8.78 21.93
N ILE A 582 -24.36 9.05 22.34
CA ILE A 582 -24.74 9.01 23.76
C ILE A 582 -24.54 7.59 24.32
N GLY A 583 -24.96 6.56 23.58
CA GLY A 583 -24.76 5.16 23.95
C GLY A 583 -23.29 4.80 24.11
N ALA A 584 -22.42 5.26 23.21
CA ALA A 584 -20.98 5.00 23.25
C ALA A 584 -20.25 5.78 24.36
N TYR A 585 -20.80 6.90 24.83
CA TYR A 585 -20.29 7.59 26.02
C TYR A 585 -20.50 6.77 27.29
N TYR A 586 -21.65 6.10 27.43
CA TYR A 586 -21.98 5.29 28.61
C TYR A 586 -21.59 3.81 28.51
N THR A 587 -21.33 3.28 27.31
CA THR A 587 -21.08 1.86 27.06
C THR A 587 -19.62 1.65 26.65
N PRO A 588 -18.77 1.00 27.46
CA PRO A 588 -17.39 0.74 27.06
C PRO A 588 -17.34 -0.27 25.91
N LEU A 589 -16.52 0.02 24.88
CA LEU A 589 -16.33 -0.86 23.74
C LEU A 589 -15.56 -2.14 24.15
N LYS A 590 -16.24 -3.29 24.16
CA LYS A 590 -15.55 -4.60 24.16
C LYS A 590 -14.92 -4.85 22.78
N TRP A 591 -13.75 -5.48 22.77
CA TRP A 591 -13.00 -5.68 21.53
C TRP A 591 -13.68 -6.68 20.57
N GLU A 592 -14.33 -7.70 21.10
CA GLU A 592 -15.16 -8.64 20.33
C GLU A 592 -16.30 -7.92 19.61
N THR A 593 -16.96 -6.99 20.30
CA THR A 593 -17.99 -6.09 19.76
C THR A 593 -17.43 -5.14 18.71
N GLY A 594 -16.22 -4.63 18.90
CA GLY A 594 -15.52 -3.80 17.91
C GLY A 594 -15.23 -4.55 16.61
N ILE A 595 -14.65 -5.76 16.70
CA ILE A 595 -14.47 -6.65 15.53
C ILE A 595 -15.82 -6.93 14.87
N TRP A 596 -16.84 -7.26 15.66
CA TRP A 596 -18.16 -7.57 15.12
C TRP A 596 -18.82 -6.39 14.41
N ALA A 597 -18.70 -5.17 14.94
CA ALA A 597 -19.18 -3.96 14.28
C ALA A 597 -18.50 -3.75 12.91
N VAL A 598 -17.18 -3.97 12.82
CA VAL A 598 -16.43 -3.87 11.55
C VAL A 598 -16.79 -5.00 10.57
N VAL A 599 -16.91 -6.24 11.04
CA VAL A 599 -17.36 -7.36 10.19
C VAL A 599 -18.77 -7.10 9.67
N TYR A 600 -19.68 -6.65 10.53
CA TYR A 600 -21.07 -6.39 10.16
C TYR A 600 -21.23 -5.15 9.28
N TYR A 601 -20.36 -4.13 9.42
CA TYR A 601 -20.20 -3.04 8.45
C TYR A 601 -19.91 -3.58 7.05
N TYR A 602 -18.90 -4.45 6.88
CA TYR A 602 -18.60 -5.03 5.56
C TYR A 602 -19.70 -5.97 5.05
N MET A 603 -20.39 -6.72 5.92
CA MET A 603 -21.50 -7.59 5.50
C MET A 603 -22.70 -6.78 4.98
N THR A 604 -23.09 -5.73 5.70
CA THR A 604 -24.19 -4.83 5.29
C THR A 604 -23.81 -4.01 4.07
N GLY A 605 -22.56 -3.52 4.00
CA GLY A 605 -21.98 -2.88 2.82
C GLY A 605 -22.01 -3.77 1.57
N LEU A 606 -21.57 -5.03 1.65
CA LEU A 606 -21.69 -5.99 0.55
C LEU A 606 -23.15 -6.27 0.15
N GLY A 607 -24.09 -6.18 1.09
CA GLY A 607 -25.53 -6.21 0.80
C GLY A 607 -25.97 -5.09 -0.15
N ILE A 608 -25.40 -3.88 0.00
CA ILE A 608 -25.60 -2.76 -0.92
C ILE A 608 -24.79 -2.95 -2.21
N THR A 609 -23.47 -3.11 -2.12
CA THR A 609 -22.57 -3.09 -3.29
C THR A 609 -22.71 -4.34 -4.16
N ALA A 610 -22.56 -5.55 -3.62
CA ALA A 610 -22.75 -6.77 -4.40
C ALA A 610 -24.23 -7.00 -4.73
N GLY A 611 -25.12 -6.73 -3.76
CA GLY A 611 -26.57 -6.92 -3.89
C GLY A 611 -27.28 -5.80 -4.65
N TYR A 612 -27.64 -4.73 -3.95
CA TYR A 612 -28.58 -3.71 -4.45
C TYR A 612 -28.08 -3.04 -5.73
N HIS A 613 -26.78 -2.76 -5.76
CA HIS A 613 -26.08 -2.12 -6.85
C HIS A 613 -25.74 -3.09 -7.98
N ARG A 614 -24.72 -3.94 -7.82
CA ARG A 614 -24.18 -4.74 -8.94
C ARG A 614 -25.11 -5.86 -9.41
N LEU A 615 -25.84 -6.53 -8.51
CA LEU A 615 -26.76 -7.62 -8.87
C LEU A 615 -28.13 -7.11 -9.33
N TRP A 616 -28.80 -6.25 -8.54
CA TRP A 616 -30.18 -5.84 -8.84
C TRP A 616 -30.31 -4.56 -9.68
N ALA A 617 -29.55 -3.50 -9.41
CA ALA A 617 -29.64 -2.29 -10.23
C ALA A 617 -29.02 -2.53 -11.63
N HIS A 618 -27.80 -3.08 -11.69
CA HIS A 618 -27.01 -3.18 -12.93
C HIS A 618 -26.99 -4.57 -13.60
N ARG A 619 -27.48 -5.62 -12.93
CA ARG A 619 -27.57 -6.98 -13.49
C ARG A 619 -26.21 -7.46 -14.04
N SER A 620 -25.12 -7.15 -13.34
CA SER A 620 -23.74 -7.43 -13.76
C SER A 620 -23.32 -8.90 -13.57
N TYR A 621 -24.06 -9.67 -12.78
CA TYR A 621 -23.86 -11.11 -12.62
C TYR A 621 -25.15 -11.83 -12.21
N ASN A 622 -25.16 -13.16 -12.29
CA ASN A 622 -26.24 -14.02 -11.81
C ASN A 622 -25.87 -14.65 -10.46
N ALA A 623 -26.74 -14.56 -9.47
CA ALA A 623 -26.54 -15.10 -8.12
C ALA A 623 -27.44 -16.32 -7.82
N SER A 624 -26.91 -17.30 -7.09
CA SER A 624 -27.69 -18.43 -6.56
C SER A 624 -28.75 -17.96 -5.55
N ARG A 625 -29.81 -18.76 -5.34
CA ARG A 625 -30.90 -18.39 -4.40
C ARG A 625 -30.40 -18.12 -2.97
N PRO A 626 -29.49 -18.92 -2.37
CA PRO A 626 -28.91 -18.60 -1.06
C PRO A 626 -28.17 -17.26 -1.03
N LEU A 627 -27.36 -16.97 -2.07
CA LEU A 627 -26.64 -15.70 -2.17
C LEU A 627 -27.60 -14.51 -2.32
N GLN A 628 -28.67 -14.65 -3.12
CA GLN A 628 -29.72 -13.62 -3.23
C GLN A 628 -30.39 -13.34 -1.88
N TYR A 629 -30.75 -14.35 -1.10
CA TYR A 629 -31.34 -14.13 0.23
C TYR A 629 -30.35 -13.50 1.21
N ALA A 630 -29.09 -13.94 1.22
CA ALA A 630 -28.06 -13.35 2.09
C ALA A 630 -27.85 -11.85 1.79
N LEU A 631 -27.67 -11.48 0.51
CA LEU A 631 -27.51 -10.09 0.09
C LEU A 631 -28.77 -9.25 0.36
N ALA A 632 -29.97 -9.83 0.18
CA ALA A 632 -31.23 -9.15 0.48
C ALA A 632 -31.40 -8.85 1.98
N LEU A 633 -30.97 -9.77 2.85
CA LEU A 633 -30.99 -9.61 4.31
C LEU A 633 -29.95 -8.60 4.79
N PHE A 634 -28.69 -8.71 4.36
CA PHE A 634 -27.65 -7.77 4.79
C PHE A 634 -27.87 -6.36 4.23
N GLY A 635 -28.36 -6.22 3.00
CA GLY A 635 -28.75 -4.91 2.46
C GLY A 635 -29.95 -4.30 3.22
N ALA A 636 -30.88 -5.12 3.73
CA ALA A 636 -31.92 -4.61 4.63
C ALA A 636 -31.34 -4.10 5.97
N GLY A 637 -30.23 -4.70 6.43
CA GLY A 637 -29.49 -4.25 7.61
C GLY A 637 -28.73 -2.91 7.44
N ALA A 638 -28.56 -2.43 6.21
CA ALA A 638 -28.06 -1.10 5.90
C ALA A 638 -29.14 0.00 5.98
N VAL A 639 -30.43 -0.35 5.97
CA VAL A 639 -31.57 0.59 6.15
C VAL A 639 -31.62 1.73 5.11
N GLU A 640 -31.36 1.41 3.84
CA GLU A 640 -31.34 2.39 2.72
C GLU A 640 -32.58 2.31 1.79
N GLY A 641 -33.70 1.82 2.32
CA GLY A 641 -34.88 1.44 1.53
C GLY A 641 -34.81 0.02 0.99
N SER A 642 -35.93 -0.48 0.45
CA SER A 642 -36.00 -1.81 -0.16
C SER A 642 -35.21 -1.90 -1.47
N ILE A 643 -34.82 -3.11 -1.89
CA ILE A 643 -34.10 -3.37 -3.16
C ILE A 643 -34.81 -2.66 -4.33
N ARG A 644 -36.15 -2.80 -4.43
CA ARG A 644 -36.97 -2.17 -5.48
C ARG A 644 -36.87 -0.66 -5.49
N TRP A 645 -36.87 -0.02 -4.32
CA TRP A 645 -36.83 1.44 -4.20
C TRP A 645 -35.43 1.98 -4.52
N TRP A 646 -34.40 1.36 -3.94
CA TRP A 646 -33.00 1.73 -4.11
C TRP A 646 -32.57 1.58 -5.57
N ALA A 647 -32.79 0.40 -6.16
CA ALA A 647 -32.39 0.12 -7.54
C ALA A 647 -33.15 0.99 -8.57
N ARG A 648 -34.43 1.32 -8.32
CA ARG A 648 -35.16 2.31 -9.15
C ARG A 648 -34.50 3.69 -9.09
N GLY A 649 -34.15 4.16 -7.89
CA GLY A 649 -33.46 5.43 -7.69
C GLY A 649 -32.10 5.46 -8.39
N HIS A 650 -31.32 4.39 -8.23
CA HIS A 650 -29.99 4.27 -8.82
C HIS A 650 -30.00 4.15 -10.36
N ARG A 651 -30.96 3.39 -10.95
CA ARG A 651 -31.16 3.38 -12.41
C ARG A 651 -31.58 4.75 -12.96
N ALA A 652 -32.43 5.48 -12.23
CA ALA A 652 -32.80 6.85 -12.60
C ALA A 652 -31.61 7.81 -12.49
N HIS A 653 -30.74 7.65 -11.49
CA HIS A 653 -29.49 8.39 -11.40
C HIS A 653 -28.62 8.17 -12.65
N HIS A 654 -28.24 6.94 -12.99
CA HIS A 654 -27.41 6.67 -14.18
C HIS A 654 -28.02 7.17 -15.50
N ARG A 655 -29.35 7.12 -15.66
CA ARG A 655 -30.02 7.57 -16.89
C ARG A 655 -30.09 9.08 -17.01
N TYR A 656 -30.12 9.79 -15.88
CA TYR A 656 -30.39 11.22 -15.82
C TYR A 656 -29.30 12.00 -15.06
N THR A 657 -28.10 11.42 -14.93
CA THR A 657 -26.96 11.95 -14.18
C THR A 657 -26.79 13.43 -14.43
N ASP A 658 -26.56 14.21 -13.37
CA ASP A 658 -26.35 15.66 -13.42
C ASP A 658 -27.58 16.51 -13.83
N THR A 659 -28.73 15.92 -14.17
CA THR A 659 -29.96 16.66 -14.51
C THR A 659 -30.88 16.88 -13.30
N ASP A 660 -31.89 17.75 -13.45
CA ASP A 660 -32.90 17.98 -12.40
C ASP A 660 -33.80 16.74 -12.10
N LEU A 661 -33.69 15.68 -12.90
CA LEU A 661 -34.39 14.39 -12.71
C LEU A 661 -33.54 13.33 -12.00
N ASP A 662 -32.23 13.58 -11.82
CA ASP A 662 -31.36 12.78 -10.95
C ASP A 662 -31.78 12.96 -9.47
N PRO A 663 -32.12 11.88 -8.75
CA PRO A 663 -32.55 11.96 -7.36
C PRO A 663 -31.53 12.61 -6.42
N TYR A 664 -30.22 12.56 -6.73
CA TYR A 664 -29.15 13.09 -5.87
C TYR A 664 -28.09 13.91 -6.64
N ASN A 665 -28.54 14.62 -7.68
CA ASN A 665 -27.75 15.51 -8.56
C ASN A 665 -26.60 16.26 -7.83
N ALA A 666 -25.37 16.00 -8.27
CA ALA A 666 -24.14 16.59 -7.73
C ALA A 666 -24.00 18.11 -7.95
N HIS A 667 -24.58 18.67 -9.02
CA HIS A 667 -24.54 20.13 -9.29
C HIS A 667 -25.31 20.96 -8.26
N LYS A 668 -26.17 20.35 -7.43
CA LYS A 668 -26.83 21.03 -6.30
C LYS A 668 -25.92 21.20 -5.08
N GLY A 669 -24.66 20.78 -5.19
CA GLY A 669 -23.62 20.95 -4.17
C GLY A 669 -23.37 19.68 -3.37
N LEU A 670 -22.13 19.55 -2.86
CA LEU A 670 -21.65 18.39 -2.12
C LEU A 670 -22.57 17.97 -0.95
N PHE A 671 -23.07 18.94 -0.18
CA PHE A 671 -23.98 18.66 0.94
C PHE A 671 -25.35 18.15 0.48
N TRP A 672 -25.85 18.64 -0.67
CA TRP A 672 -27.09 18.16 -1.25
C TRP A 672 -26.98 16.70 -1.67
N SER A 673 -25.97 16.34 -2.45
CA SER A 673 -25.81 14.97 -2.94
C SER A 673 -25.36 13.98 -1.86
N HIS A 674 -24.70 14.45 -0.80
CA HIS A 674 -24.42 13.61 0.38
C HIS A 674 -25.71 13.28 1.16
N ILE A 675 -26.41 14.29 1.69
CA ILE A 675 -27.52 14.06 2.64
C ILE A 675 -28.77 14.93 2.39
N GLY A 676 -28.61 16.11 1.78
CA GLY A 676 -29.71 17.05 1.55
C GLY A 676 -30.86 16.48 0.72
N TRP A 677 -30.54 15.63 -0.27
CA TRP A 677 -31.52 14.96 -1.14
C TRP A 677 -32.49 14.02 -0.40
N MET A 678 -32.10 13.48 0.76
CA MET A 678 -32.99 12.70 1.62
C MET A 678 -33.76 13.55 2.61
N VAL A 679 -33.11 14.60 3.13
CA VAL A 679 -33.63 15.49 4.18
C VAL A 679 -34.71 16.42 3.64
N VAL A 680 -34.58 16.90 2.42
CA VAL A 680 -35.52 17.85 1.78
C VAL A 680 -36.38 17.12 0.76
N LYS A 681 -37.71 17.36 0.79
CA LYS A 681 -38.64 16.80 -0.21
C LYS A 681 -38.19 17.18 -1.63
N PRO A 682 -38.09 16.25 -2.58
CA PRO A 682 -37.61 16.54 -3.93
C PRO A 682 -38.58 17.50 -4.63
N ARG A 683 -38.04 18.51 -5.33
CA ARG A 683 -38.86 19.55 -5.99
C ARG A 683 -39.64 19.04 -7.21
N ARG A 684 -39.18 17.92 -7.80
CA ARG A 684 -39.76 17.21 -8.95
C ARG A 684 -39.79 15.72 -8.63
N LYS A 685 -40.54 14.93 -9.41
CA LYS A 685 -40.42 13.46 -9.32
C LYS A 685 -39.09 13.04 -9.97
N PRO A 686 -38.29 12.14 -9.38
CA PRO A 686 -37.13 11.57 -10.06
C PRO A 686 -37.54 10.91 -11.38
N GLY A 687 -36.62 10.89 -12.34
CA GLY A 687 -36.90 10.35 -13.68
C GLY A 687 -37.33 8.88 -13.70
N VAL A 688 -37.94 8.47 -14.81
CA VAL A 688 -38.48 7.12 -14.98
C VAL A 688 -37.38 6.13 -15.36
N ALA A 689 -37.34 5.00 -14.66
CA ALA A 689 -36.44 3.89 -14.94
C ALA A 689 -37.24 2.59 -14.92
N ASP A 690 -36.97 1.70 -15.88
CA ASP A 690 -37.59 0.38 -15.87
C ASP A 690 -37.19 -0.41 -14.61
N VAL A 691 -38.19 -1.11 -14.06
CA VAL A 691 -38.10 -2.01 -12.90
C VAL A 691 -38.94 -3.27 -13.10
N SER A 692 -39.31 -3.59 -14.34
CA SER A 692 -40.09 -4.78 -14.73
C SER A 692 -39.46 -6.07 -14.21
N ASP A 693 -38.14 -6.21 -14.35
CA ASP A 693 -37.35 -7.33 -13.84
C ASP A 693 -37.39 -7.44 -12.30
N LEU A 694 -37.32 -6.31 -11.60
CA LEU A 694 -37.44 -6.23 -10.15
C LEU A 694 -38.87 -6.54 -9.68
N SER A 695 -39.90 -6.23 -10.48
CA SER A 695 -41.29 -6.64 -10.23
C SER A 695 -41.44 -8.16 -10.36
N LYS A 696 -40.74 -8.78 -11.33
CA LYS A 696 -40.82 -10.23 -11.59
C LYS A 696 -40.03 -11.05 -10.56
N ASN A 697 -38.92 -10.55 -10.01
CA ASN A 697 -38.13 -11.29 -9.01
C ASN A 697 -38.86 -11.50 -7.66
N ASN A 698 -39.14 -12.77 -7.33
CA ASN A 698 -39.84 -13.16 -6.10
C ASN A 698 -39.10 -12.80 -4.79
N ILE A 699 -37.76 -12.79 -4.78
CA ILE A 699 -36.97 -12.41 -3.60
C ILE A 699 -37.07 -10.89 -3.38
N VAL A 700 -37.04 -10.10 -4.45
CA VAL A 700 -37.24 -8.64 -4.39
C VAL A 700 -38.66 -8.31 -3.90
N LYS A 701 -39.69 -9.00 -4.41
CA LYS A 701 -41.08 -8.86 -3.92
C LYS A 701 -41.22 -9.22 -2.43
N TRP A 702 -40.63 -10.32 -1.99
CA TRP A 702 -40.61 -10.74 -0.58
C TRP A 702 -39.91 -9.68 0.29
N GLN A 703 -38.71 -9.25 -0.10
CA GLN A 703 -37.92 -8.28 0.65
C GLN A 703 -38.62 -6.93 0.76
N HIS A 704 -39.26 -6.46 -0.32
CA HIS A 704 -40.05 -5.23 -0.33
C HIS A 704 -41.28 -5.32 0.59
N ARG A 705 -42.03 -6.44 0.52
CA ARG A 705 -43.22 -6.68 1.37
C ARG A 705 -42.89 -6.75 2.86
N HIS A 706 -41.73 -7.31 3.22
CA HIS A 706 -41.31 -7.49 4.62
C HIS A 706 -40.27 -6.46 5.08
N TYR A 707 -40.01 -5.41 4.28
CA TYR A 707 -38.85 -4.53 4.44
C TYR A 707 -38.69 -3.96 5.85
N ILE A 708 -39.75 -3.38 6.41
CA ILE A 708 -39.72 -2.78 7.76
C ILE A 708 -39.37 -3.81 8.85
N LYS A 709 -39.90 -5.05 8.74
CA LYS A 709 -39.56 -6.14 9.68
C LYS A 709 -38.09 -6.56 9.55
N LEU A 710 -37.60 -6.64 8.31
CA LEU A 710 -36.20 -6.96 8.01
C LEU A 710 -35.23 -5.86 8.45
N VAL A 711 -35.62 -4.58 8.37
CA VAL A 711 -34.84 -3.44 8.86
C VAL A 711 -34.61 -3.53 10.36
N PHE A 712 -35.64 -3.76 11.17
CA PHE A 712 -35.45 -3.93 12.61
C PHE A 712 -34.65 -5.20 12.92
N LEU A 713 -35.00 -6.32 12.27
CA LEU A 713 -34.34 -7.61 12.49
C LEU A 713 -32.85 -7.56 12.16
N MET A 714 -32.46 -7.13 10.97
CA MET A 714 -31.07 -7.13 10.52
C MET A 714 -30.32 -5.87 10.95
N GLY A 715 -30.96 -4.70 10.90
CA GLY A 715 -30.31 -3.43 11.20
C GLY A 715 -29.96 -3.24 12.68
N VAL A 716 -30.71 -3.85 13.60
CA VAL A 716 -30.52 -3.66 15.06
C VAL A 716 -30.53 -4.98 15.84
N PHE A 717 -31.55 -5.83 15.72
CA PHE A 717 -31.67 -7.01 16.58
C PHE A 717 -30.57 -8.05 16.32
N PHE A 718 -30.27 -8.38 15.06
CA PHE A 718 -29.26 -9.35 14.69
C PHE A 718 -27.84 -9.00 15.20
N PRO A 719 -27.28 -7.80 14.95
CA PRO A 719 -25.98 -7.45 15.49
C PRO A 719 -25.96 -7.41 17.02
N THR A 720 -27.07 -7.03 17.66
CA THR A 720 -27.23 -7.07 19.12
C THR A 720 -27.24 -8.50 19.67
N LEU A 721 -28.00 -9.40 19.05
CA LEU A 721 -28.13 -10.81 19.43
C LEU A 721 -26.80 -11.56 19.29
N VAL A 722 -26.03 -11.30 18.24
CA VAL A 722 -24.71 -11.94 18.05
C VAL A 722 -23.75 -11.56 19.17
N ALA A 723 -23.70 -10.29 19.59
CA ALA A 723 -22.85 -9.86 20.70
C ALA A 723 -23.37 -10.31 22.08
N GLY A 724 -24.69 -10.25 22.27
CA GLY A 724 -25.37 -10.67 23.49
C GLY A 724 -25.25 -12.17 23.77
N LEU A 725 -25.52 -13.02 22.78
CA LEU A 725 -25.43 -14.47 22.88
C LEU A 725 -23.98 -14.99 22.75
N GLY A 726 -23.13 -14.30 21.97
CA GLY A 726 -21.76 -14.72 21.72
C GLY A 726 -20.80 -14.45 22.89
N TRP A 727 -20.86 -13.27 23.50
CA TRP A 727 -19.94 -12.85 24.57
C TRP A 727 -20.59 -11.93 25.63
N GLY A 728 -21.92 -12.01 25.78
CA GLY A 728 -22.65 -11.33 26.85
C GLY A 728 -22.64 -9.80 26.74
N ASP A 729 -22.53 -9.24 25.53
CA ASP A 729 -22.46 -7.78 25.33
C ASP A 729 -23.68 -7.22 24.58
N TRP A 730 -24.83 -7.30 25.22
CA TRP A 730 -26.10 -6.80 24.68
C TRP A 730 -26.06 -5.31 24.38
N VAL A 731 -25.61 -4.49 25.34
CA VAL A 731 -25.59 -3.02 25.18
C VAL A 731 -24.52 -2.60 24.16
N GLY A 732 -23.31 -3.18 24.23
CA GLY A 732 -22.28 -2.91 23.23
C GLY A 732 -22.70 -3.33 21.81
N GLY A 733 -23.36 -4.49 21.68
CA GLY A 733 -23.91 -4.97 20.41
C GLY A 733 -24.93 -3.99 19.81
N TYR A 734 -25.84 -3.46 20.63
CA TYR A 734 -26.82 -2.46 20.21
C TYR A 734 -26.17 -1.12 19.81
N VAL A 735 -25.27 -0.60 20.64
CA VAL A 735 -24.63 0.71 20.43
C VAL A 735 -23.66 0.69 19.25
N TYR A 736 -22.70 -0.24 19.24
CA TYR A 736 -21.59 -0.23 18.28
C TYR A 736 -21.92 -0.98 16.98
N ALA A 737 -22.38 -2.23 17.08
CA ALA A 737 -22.69 -3.04 15.90
C ALA A 737 -24.09 -2.77 15.32
N GLY A 738 -25.02 -2.26 16.14
CA GLY A 738 -26.30 -1.69 15.73
C GLY A 738 -26.14 -0.25 15.23
N LEU A 739 -26.24 0.72 16.14
CA LEU A 739 -26.42 2.14 15.82
C LEU A 739 -25.20 2.80 15.15
N LEU A 740 -24.02 2.77 15.76
CA LEU A 740 -22.86 3.48 15.19
C LEU A 740 -22.42 2.89 13.85
N ARG A 741 -22.39 1.56 13.72
CA ARG A 741 -22.14 0.90 12.43
C ARG A 741 -23.16 1.31 11.36
N LEU A 742 -24.43 1.50 11.71
CA LEU A 742 -25.44 1.98 10.76
C LEU A 742 -25.11 3.39 10.24
N VAL A 743 -24.71 4.31 11.13
CA VAL A 743 -24.25 5.65 10.78
C VAL A 743 -23.04 5.60 9.83
N PHE A 744 -22.06 4.73 10.11
CA PHE A 744 -20.91 4.54 9.23
C PHE A 744 -21.30 3.99 7.84
N VAL A 745 -22.22 3.03 7.75
CA VAL A 745 -22.73 2.52 6.45
C VAL A 745 -23.44 3.63 5.67
N HIS A 746 -24.31 4.41 6.32
CA HIS A 746 -25.02 5.52 5.69
C HIS A 746 -24.05 6.54 5.10
N HIS A 747 -23.12 7.08 5.88
CA HIS A 747 -22.13 8.03 5.35
C HIS A 747 -21.18 7.42 4.32
N SER A 748 -20.87 6.11 4.41
CA SER A 748 -20.12 5.37 3.40
C SER A 748 -20.85 5.37 2.05
N THR A 749 -22.13 4.99 2.01
CA THR A 749 -22.93 5.05 0.77
C THR A 749 -23.11 6.49 0.28
N PHE A 750 -23.36 7.46 1.17
CA PHE A 750 -23.55 8.86 0.77
C PHE A 750 -22.28 9.49 0.17
N CYS A 751 -21.09 9.02 0.55
CA CYS A 751 -19.82 9.37 -0.09
C CYS A 751 -19.77 8.96 -1.58
N VAL A 752 -20.51 7.93 -2.01
CA VAL A 752 -20.63 7.58 -3.44
C VAL A 752 -21.31 8.71 -4.21
N ASN A 753 -22.48 9.15 -3.75
CA ASN A 753 -23.25 10.23 -4.39
C ASN A 753 -22.57 11.61 -4.31
N SER A 754 -21.60 11.79 -3.42
CA SER A 754 -20.96 13.09 -3.13
C SER A 754 -19.48 13.10 -3.48
N LEU A 755 -18.61 12.51 -2.66
CA LEU A 755 -17.17 12.48 -2.91
C LEU A 755 -16.84 11.87 -4.27
N ALA A 756 -17.55 10.82 -4.71
CA ALA A 756 -17.29 10.18 -6.00
C ALA A 756 -17.80 10.98 -7.23
N HIS A 757 -18.43 12.14 -7.03
CA HIS A 757 -18.77 13.11 -8.09
C HIS A 757 -17.95 14.42 -8.00
N TRP A 758 -17.09 14.55 -6.98
CA TRP A 758 -16.35 15.80 -6.69
C TRP A 758 -14.83 15.60 -6.62
N LEU A 759 -14.38 14.46 -6.11
CA LEU A 759 -12.98 14.18 -5.82
C LEU A 759 -12.47 13.03 -6.69
N GLY A 760 -11.49 13.32 -7.55
CA GLY A 760 -10.80 12.33 -8.38
C GLY A 760 -10.69 12.71 -9.85
N GLU A 761 -10.23 11.74 -10.64
CA GLU A 761 -9.92 11.89 -12.06
C GLU A 761 -11.08 11.42 -12.96
N THR A 762 -11.02 11.82 -14.23
CA THR A 762 -11.89 11.37 -15.34
C THR A 762 -11.09 10.53 -16.35
N PRO A 763 -10.72 9.28 -16.03
CA PRO A 763 -9.92 8.44 -16.92
C PRO A 763 -10.68 7.80 -18.10
N PHE A 764 -12.02 7.86 -18.15
CA PHE A 764 -12.82 7.21 -19.21
C PHE A 764 -13.76 8.15 -19.97
N ASP A 765 -14.37 9.12 -19.28
CA ASP A 765 -15.18 10.21 -19.86
C ASP A 765 -15.19 11.41 -18.90
N ASP A 766 -15.40 12.63 -19.40
CA ASP A 766 -15.53 13.85 -18.59
C ASP A 766 -16.78 14.69 -18.89
N LYS A 767 -17.72 14.14 -19.66
CA LYS A 767 -19.05 14.74 -19.91
C LYS A 767 -19.89 14.92 -18.64
N HIS A 768 -19.69 14.07 -17.64
CA HIS A 768 -20.45 14.02 -16.39
C HIS A 768 -19.55 14.13 -15.16
N THR A 769 -20.14 14.45 -14.01
CA THR A 769 -19.42 14.64 -12.74
C THR A 769 -18.68 13.43 -12.13
N PRO A 770 -19.05 12.13 -12.35
CA PRO A 770 -18.41 10.97 -11.71
C PRO A 770 -16.89 10.89 -11.85
N ARG A 771 -16.19 10.55 -10.77
CA ARG A 771 -14.73 10.52 -10.64
C ARG A 771 -14.19 9.18 -10.14
N ASP A 772 -12.98 8.85 -10.57
CA ASP A 772 -12.20 7.74 -10.03
C ASP A 772 -11.24 8.24 -8.94
N HIS A 773 -11.33 7.67 -7.73
CA HIS A 773 -10.46 8.04 -6.63
C HIS A 773 -10.27 6.93 -5.57
N MET A 774 -9.02 6.65 -5.21
CA MET A 774 -8.66 5.56 -4.28
C MET A 774 -9.18 5.78 -2.85
N ILE A 775 -9.09 7.00 -2.30
CA ILE A 775 -9.58 7.26 -0.93
C ILE A 775 -11.10 7.14 -0.88
N THR A 776 -11.78 7.59 -1.93
CA THR A 776 -13.22 7.40 -2.09
C THR A 776 -13.53 5.89 -2.10
N ALA A 777 -12.81 5.09 -2.89
CA ALA A 777 -13.01 3.64 -2.91
C ALA A 777 -12.73 2.96 -1.56
N LEU A 778 -11.80 3.45 -0.74
CA LEU A 778 -11.56 2.94 0.61
C LEU A 778 -12.75 3.22 1.54
N VAL A 779 -13.28 4.46 1.56
CA VAL A 779 -14.41 4.80 2.43
C VAL A 779 -15.74 4.19 1.94
N THR A 780 -15.88 3.93 0.64
CA THR A 780 -17.10 3.38 0.01
C THR A 780 -17.02 1.89 -0.36
N ILE A 781 -16.14 1.09 0.25
CA ILE A 781 -16.10 -0.39 0.08
C ILE A 781 -15.91 -0.81 -1.41
N GLY A 782 -15.13 -0.02 -2.16
CA GLY A 782 -14.81 -0.26 -3.58
C GLY A 782 -15.57 0.61 -4.57
N GLU A 783 -16.58 1.36 -4.14
CA GLU A 783 -17.48 2.09 -5.06
C GLU A 783 -16.90 3.41 -5.65
N GLY A 784 -15.72 3.83 -5.22
CA GLY A 784 -15.12 5.12 -5.60
C GLY A 784 -14.33 5.16 -6.91
N TYR A 785 -14.33 4.09 -7.70
CA TYR A 785 -13.93 4.14 -9.12
C TYR A 785 -15.19 4.44 -9.96
N HIS A 786 -15.73 5.64 -9.75
CA HIS A 786 -17.08 6.00 -10.15
C HIS A 786 -17.16 6.51 -11.58
N ASN A 787 -16.06 7.01 -12.14
CA ASN A 787 -15.97 7.36 -13.56
C ASN A 787 -16.00 6.11 -14.43
N PHE A 788 -15.24 5.07 -14.06
CA PHE A 788 -15.38 3.75 -14.71
C PHE A 788 -16.81 3.22 -14.59
N HIS A 789 -17.35 3.28 -13.37
CA HIS A 789 -18.68 2.73 -13.09
C HIS A 789 -19.80 3.39 -13.90
N HIS A 790 -19.80 4.72 -14.04
CA HIS A 790 -20.80 5.42 -14.85
C HIS A 790 -20.64 5.17 -16.35
N GLN A 791 -19.41 5.03 -16.84
CA GLN A 791 -19.16 4.72 -18.25
C GLN A 791 -19.50 3.27 -18.63
N PHE A 792 -19.31 2.33 -17.68
CA PHE A 792 -19.43 0.88 -17.92
C PHE A 792 -20.31 0.18 -16.87
N PRO A 793 -21.58 0.62 -16.66
CA PRO A 793 -22.38 0.26 -15.48
C PRO A 793 -22.71 -1.23 -15.35
N MET A 794 -22.73 -1.98 -16.45
CA MET A 794 -22.95 -3.44 -16.43
C MET A 794 -21.71 -4.27 -16.06
N ASP A 795 -20.51 -3.69 -15.91
CA ASP A 795 -19.33 -4.43 -15.43
C ASP A 795 -19.53 -4.83 -13.96
N TYR A 796 -19.17 -6.04 -13.57
CA TYR A 796 -19.24 -6.46 -12.17
C TYR A 796 -18.14 -5.82 -11.28
N ARG A 797 -17.18 -5.12 -11.91
CA ARG A 797 -16.08 -4.41 -11.27
C ARG A 797 -16.34 -2.91 -11.36
N ASN A 798 -16.12 -2.17 -10.28
CA ASN A 798 -15.89 -0.73 -10.42
C ASN A 798 -14.39 -0.49 -10.68
N ALA A 799 -13.53 -1.31 -10.08
CA ALA A 799 -12.10 -1.19 -10.23
C ALA A 799 -11.53 -2.27 -11.16
N ILE A 800 -11.20 -1.92 -12.40
CA ILE A 800 -10.77 -2.89 -13.43
C ILE A 800 -9.43 -3.57 -13.16
N ARG A 801 -8.47 -2.90 -12.52
CA ARG A 801 -7.14 -3.48 -12.23
C ARG A 801 -7.22 -4.37 -10.99
N TRP A 802 -6.39 -5.40 -10.95
CA TRP A 802 -6.41 -6.39 -9.85
C TRP A 802 -6.03 -5.78 -8.49
N TYR A 803 -5.12 -4.80 -8.48
CA TYR A 803 -4.60 -4.13 -7.28
C TYR A 803 -5.48 -2.96 -6.79
N GLN A 804 -6.37 -2.43 -7.64
CA GLN A 804 -7.27 -1.35 -7.23
C GLN A 804 -8.30 -1.92 -6.23
N TYR A 805 -8.40 -1.26 -5.07
CA TYR A 805 -9.25 -1.66 -3.96
C TYR A 805 -10.73 -1.69 -4.37
N ASP A 806 -11.26 -2.90 -4.50
CA ASP A 806 -12.67 -3.19 -4.73
C ASP A 806 -12.97 -4.56 -4.09
N PRO A 807 -13.25 -4.59 -2.78
CA PRO A 807 -13.55 -5.84 -2.06
C PRO A 807 -14.83 -6.50 -2.58
N THR A 808 -15.76 -5.73 -3.13
CA THR A 808 -16.99 -6.22 -3.76
C THR A 808 -16.68 -7.07 -5.01
N LYS A 809 -15.78 -6.62 -5.90
CA LYS A 809 -15.25 -7.41 -7.02
C LYS A 809 -14.66 -8.73 -6.55
N TRP A 810 -13.78 -8.70 -5.53
CA TRP A 810 -13.15 -9.91 -5.02
C TRP A 810 -14.17 -10.87 -4.38
N PHE A 811 -15.16 -10.34 -3.65
CA PHE A 811 -16.26 -11.12 -3.08
C PHE A 811 -17.09 -11.82 -4.18
N ILE A 812 -17.55 -11.10 -5.20
CA ILE A 812 -18.34 -11.67 -6.30
C ILE A 812 -17.52 -12.74 -7.06
N TRP A 813 -16.23 -12.50 -7.29
CA TRP A 813 -15.32 -13.47 -7.90
C TRP A 813 -15.13 -14.73 -7.03
N VAL A 814 -14.98 -14.60 -5.70
CA VAL A 814 -14.94 -15.76 -4.80
C VAL A 814 -16.28 -16.51 -4.83
N CYS A 815 -17.42 -15.81 -4.82
CA CYS A 815 -18.72 -16.44 -5.00
C CYS A 815 -18.83 -17.19 -6.33
N GLN A 816 -18.21 -16.71 -7.42
CA GLN A 816 -18.16 -17.43 -8.68
C GLN A 816 -17.35 -18.72 -8.56
N ARG A 817 -16.17 -18.68 -7.91
CA ARG A 817 -15.34 -19.87 -7.65
C ARG A 817 -16.02 -20.91 -6.75
N LEU A 818 -16.95 -20.48 -5.90
CA LEU A 818 -17.78 -21.34 -5.04
C LEU A 818 -19.11 -21.79 -5.71
N GLY A 819 -19.36 -21.43 -6.98
CA GLY A 819 -20.61 -21.75 -7.67
C GLY A 819 -21.84 -20.97 -7.18
N LEU A 820 -21.66 -19.97 -6.31
CA LEU A 820 -22.71 -19.10 -5.80
C LEU A 820 -23.03 -17.93 -6.74
N ALA A 821 -22.11 -17.57 -7.62
CA ALA A 821 -22.29 -16.59 -8.69
C ALA A 821 -21.90 -17.17 -10.06
N SER A 822 -22.44 -16.60 -11.14
CA SER A 822 -22.13 -16.97 -12.52
C SER A 822 -22.33 -15.79 -13.46
N HIS A 823 -21.89 -15.91 -14.72
CA HIS A 823 -22.14 -14.89 -15.75
C HIS A 823 -21.71 -13.47 -15.35
N LEU A 824 -20.53 -13.35 -14.70
CA LEU A 824 -19.93 -12.07 -14.35
C LEU A 824 -19.61 -11.32 -15.65
N LYS A 825 -20.30 -10.21 -15.89
CA LYS A 825 -20.14 -9.36 -17.07
C LYS A 825 -18.91 -8.46 -16.91
N THR A 826 -18.11 -8.40 -17.96
CA THR A 826 -17.02 -7.43 -18.10
C THR A 826 -17.10 -6.77 -19.46
N PHE A 827 -16.85 -5.46 -19.55
CA PHE A 827 -16.77 -4.80 -20.86
C PHE A 827 -15.52 -5.26 -21.64
N PRO A 828 -15.57 -5.27 -22.99
CA PRO A 828 -14.40 -5.59 -23.81
C PRO A 828 -13.26 -4.60 -23.56
N GLU A 829 -12.04 -5.10 -23.30
CA GLU A 829 -10.87 -4.25 -22.98
C GLU A 829 -10.58 -3.22 -24.08
N ASN A 830 -10.91 -3.51 -25.35
CA ASN A 830 -10.78 -2.58 -26.46
C ASN A 830 -11.62 -1.31 -26.28
N GLU A 831 -12.88 -1.43 -25.85
CA GLU A 831 -13.77 -0.28 -25.64
C GLU A 831 -13.38 0.50 -24.38
N VAL A 832 -12.95 -0.20 -23.33
CA VAL A 832 -12.36 0.40 -22.13
C VAL A 832 -11.09 1.19 -22.48
N ARG A 833 -10.24 0.64 -23.35
CA ARG A 833 -8.99 1.28 -23.79
C ARG A 833 -9.23 2.46 -24.74
N LYS A 834 -10.24 2.40 -25.61
CA LYS A 834 -10.68 3.56 -26.41
C LYS A 834 -11.10 4.75 -25.54
N GLY A 835 -11.87 4.51 -24.47
CA GLY A 835 -12.23 5.58 -23.51
C GLY A 835 -11.00 6.23 -22.88
N GLN A 836 -10.08 5.40 -22.36
CA GLN A 836 -8.79 5.89 -21.81
C GLN A 836 -7.98 6.69 -22.82
N LEU A 837 -7.83 6.16 -24.04
CA LEU A 837 -7.07 6.83 -25.10
C LEU A 837 -7.74 8.14 -25.54
N THR A 838 -9.07 8.22 -25.54
CA THR A 838 -9.81 9.45 -25.85
C THR A 838 -9.50 10.54 -24.82
N MET A 839 -9.53 10.20 -23.53
CA MET A 839 -9.16 11.12 -22.46
C MET A 839 -7.67 11.50 -22.47
N GLU A 840 -6.78 10.57 -22.83
CA GLU A 840 -5.36 10.81 -23.00
C GLU A 840 -5.07 11.76 -24.18
N LEU A 841 -5.68 11.53 -25.34
CA LEU A 841 -5.61 12.41 -26.52
C LEU A 841 -6.17 13.80 -26.24
N LYS A 842 -7.27 13.91 -25.48
CA LYS A 842 -7.84 15.20 -25.07
C LYS A 842 -6.84 16.01 -24.23
N ARG A 843 -6.23 15.40 -23.21
CA ARG A 843 -5.20 16.04 -22.36
C ARG A 843 -3.93 16.39 -23.14
N LEU A 844 -3.52 15.54 -24.09
CA LEU A 844 -2.42 15.82 -24.99
C LEU A 844 -2.75 17.00 -25.92
N ARG A 845 -3.98 17.12 -26.43
CA ARG A 845 -4.43 18.28 -27.22
C ARG A 845 -4.46 19.57 -26.38
N GLU A 846 -4.98 19.53 -25.15
CA GLU A 846 -4.91 20.67 -24.22
C GLU A 846 -3.48 21.11 -23.89
N THR A 847 -2.52 20.18 -23.95
CA THR A 847 -1.09 20.48 -23.80
C THR A 847 -0.51 21.04 -25.09
N GLN A 848 -0.90 20.49 -26.24
CA GLN A 848 -0.53 20.94 -27.58
C GLN A 848 -0.99 22.39 -27.82
N ASP A 849 -2.22 22.75 -27.46
CA ASP A 849 -2.81 24.08 -27.68
C ASP A 849 -2.18 25.19 -26.80
N LYS A 850 -1.38 24.82 -25.80
CA LYS A 850 -0.57 25.77 -24.99
C LYS A 850 0.79 26.08 -25.61
N LEU A 851 1.19 25.35 -26.65
CA LEU A 851 2.46 25.57 -27.35
C LEU A 851 2.26 26.55 -28.51
N SER A 852 3.30 27.32 -28.82
CA SER A 852 3.34 28.11 -30.05
C SER A 852 3.64 27.19 -31.23
N TRP A 853 2.80 27.24 -32.26
CA TRP A 853 2.92 26.49 -33.50
C TRP A 853 3.25 27.44 -34.66
N PRO A 854 3.95 26.97 -35.70
CA PRO A 854 4.22 27.80 -36.86
C PRO A 854 2.91 28.11 -37.59
N SER A 855 2.87 29.26 -38.26
CA SER A 855 1.74 29.66 -39.12
C SER A 855 1.38 28.54 -40.10
N ASP A 856 0.07 28.36 -40.34
CA ASP A 856 -0.36 27.43 -41.38
C ASP A 856 0.19 27.88 -42.74
N ASN A 857 0.68 26.91 -43.52
CA ASN A 857 1.25 27.15 -44.84
C ASN A 857 0.22 27.79 -45.79
N SER A 858 -1.08 27.51 -45.58
CA SER A 858 -2.20 28.10 -46.32
C SER A 858 -2.31 29.62 -46.19
N HIS A 859 -1.80 30.19 -45.08
CA HIS A 859 -1.84 31.62 -44.79
C HIS A 859 -0.55 32.37 -45.18
N LEU A 860 0.47 31.66 -45.66
CA LEU A 860 1.74 32.28 -46.06
C LEU A 860 1.62 32.92 -47.46
N PRO A 861 2.12 34.15 -47.67
CA PRO A 861 2.07 34.79 -48.99
C PRO A 861 2.96 34.04 -50.00
N ILE A 862 2.46 33.90 -51.22
CA ILE A 862 3.23 33.36 -52.35
C ILE A 862 4.07 34.48 -52.95
N ILE A 863 5.39 34.31 -52.98
CA ILE A 863 6.36 35.32 -53.39
C ILE A 863 7.17 34.78 -54.57
N ASN A 864 7.33 35.56 -55.64
CA ASN A 864 8.17 35.17 -56.78
C ASN A 864 9.67 35.39 -56.49
N TRP A 865 10.55 34.78 -57.30
CA TRP A 865 12.00 34.83 -57.07
C TRP A 865 12.56 36.26 -57.06
N GLU A 866 12.09 37.13 -57.95
CA GLU A 866 12.54 38.53 -58.04
C GLU A 866 12.16 39.34 -56.79
N SER A 867 10.93 39.18 -56.29
CA SER A 867 10.48 39.81 -55.05
C SER A 867 11.23 39.28 -53.83
N TYR A 868 11.49 37.96 -53.78
CA TYR A 868 12.36 37.38 -52.75
C TYR A 868 13.77 37.99 -52.76
N GLN A 869 14.41 38.10 -53.93
CA GLN A 869 15.71 38.76 -54.10
C GLN A 869 15.68 40.24 -53.69
N ALA A 870 14.62 40.97 -54.04
CA ALA A 870 14.47 42.38 -53.68
C ALA A 870 14.33 42.56 -52.15
N GLN A 871 13.48 41.74 -51.51
CA GLN A 871 13.28 41.77 -50.06
C GLN A 871 14.57 41.36 -49.31
N ALA A 872 15.28 40.33 -49.78
CA ALA A 872 16.51 39.83 -49.17
C ALA A 872 17.66 40.86 -49.08
N LYS A 873 17.61 41.95 -49.85
CA LYS A 873 18.54 43.09 -49.72
C LYS A 873 18.30 43.95 -48.48
N THR A 874 17.08 43.92 -47.94
CA THR A 874 16.63 44.78 -46.82
C THR A 874 16.45 44.02 -45.51
N ARG A 875 16.27 42.70 -45.59
CA ARG A 875 16.07 41.79 -44.46
C ARG A 875 16.76 40.44 -44.74
N PRO A 876 17.37 39.79 -43.74
CA PRO A 876 18.07 38.52 -43.91
C PRO A 876 17.08 37.36 -44.11
N LEU A 877 16.65 37.19 -45.35
CA LEU A 877 15.77 36.10 -45.78
C LEU A 877 16.57 34.93 -46.38
N ILE A 878 16.16 33.70 -46.06
CA ILE A 878 16.76 32.47 -46.60
C ILE A 878 15.64 31.52 -47.09
N CYS A 879 15.80 30.95 -48.28
CA CYS A 879 14.89 29.95 -48.83
C CYS A 879 15.35 28.54 -48.46
N ILE A 880 14.47 27.71 -47.90
CA ILE A 880 14.72 26.30 -47.58
C ILE A 880 13.46 25.49 -47.94
N ALA A 881 13.60 24.49 -48.80
CA ALA A 881 12.56 23.65 -49.38
C ALA A 881 11.31 24.42 -49.86
N GLY A 882 11.53 25.50 -50.62
CA GLY A 882 10.45 26.34 -51.15
C GLY A 882 9.80 27.29 -50.14
N PHE A 883 10.17 27.26 -48.86
CA PHE A 883 9.71 28.21 -47.85
C PHE A 883 10.75 29.32 -47.63
N ILE A 884 10.27 30.56 -47.53
CA ILE A 884 11.09 31.74 -47.22
C ILE A 884 11.03 31.97 -45.71
N HIS A 885 12.20 32.08 -45.09
CA HIS A 885 12.36 32.25 -43.65
C HIS A 885 13.05 33.58 -43.32
N ASP A 886 12.53 34.33 -42.36
CA ASP A 886 13.20 35.50 -41.79
C ASP A 886 14.06 35.03 -40.61
N VAL A 887 15.38 35.18 -40.72
CA VAL A 887 16.33 34.74 -39.68
C VAL A 887 16.91 35.91 -38.87
N SER A 888 16.34 37.11 -38.98
CA SER A 888 16.85 38.35 -38.36
C SER A 888 17.20 38.20 -36.88
N ASP A 889 16.31 37.54 -36.13
CA ASP A 889 16.40 37.30 -34.68
C ASP A 889 17.30 36.12 -34.30
N PHE A 890 17.70 35.28 -35.26
CA PHE A 890 18.47 34.06 -35.03
C PHE A 890 19.88 34.07 -35.65
N LEU A 891 20.23 35.14 -36.38
CA LEU A 891 21.53 35.27 -37.04
C LEU A 891 22.72 35.06 -36.10
N ASP A 892 22.68 35.66 -34.91
CA ASP A 892 23.77 35.60 -33.93
C ASP A 892 23.65 34.42 -32.95
N GLU A 893 22.45 33.83 -32.84
CA GLU A 893 22.19 32.65 -32.01
C GLU A 893 22.49 31.32 -32.72
N HIS A 894 22.68 31.33 -34.03
CA HIS A 894 22.95 30.14 -34.82
C HIS A 894 24.24 29.43 -34.33
N PRO A 895 24.19 28.17 -33.87
CA PRO A 895 25.31 27.53 -33.16
C PRO A 895 26.54 27.26 -34.03
N GLY A 896 26.39 27.17 -35.35
CA GLY A 896 27.51 27.15 -36.30
C GLY A 896 28.10 28.54 -36.63
N GLY A 897 27.57 29.60 -36.02
CA GLY A 897 27.99 31.00 -36.20
C GLY A 897 27.25 31.73 -37.33
N ARG A 898 27.09 33.05 -37.15
CA ARG A 898 26.40 34.00 -38.05
C ARG A 898 26.81 33.91 -39.53
N HIS A 899 28.09 33.64 -39.77
CA HIS A 899 28.67 33.61 -41.12
C HIS A 899 28.04 32.53 -42.03
N LEU A 900 27.58 31.41 -41.47
CA LEU A 900 26.92 30.34 -42.23
C LEU A 900 25.57 30.77 -42.79
N LEU A 901 24.76 31.48 -41.99
CA LEU A 901 23.48 32.04 -42.44
C LEU A 901 23.69 33.21 -43.40
N THR A 902 24.65 34.10 -43.09
CA THR A 902 24.93 35.30 -43.89
C THR A 902 25.34 34.95 -45.33
N LYS A 903 26.07 33.85 -45.55
CA LYS A 903 26.45 33.33 -46.88
C LYS A 903 25.24 32.96 -47.76
N HIS A 904 24.10 32.62 -47.15
CA HIS A 904 22.89 32.12 -47.79
C HIS A 904 21.72 33.13 -47.83
N ILE A 905 21.90 34.36 -47.34
CA ILE A 905 20.90 35.43 -47.50
C ILE A 905 20.61 35.63 -49.00
N GLY A 906 19.33 35.64 -49.36
CA GLY A 906 18.87 35.75 -50.75
C GLY A 906 19.20 34.52 -51.61
N LYS A 907 19.46 33.35 -51.02
CA LYS A 907 19.75 32.11 -51.76
C LYS A 907 18.86 30.96 -51.28
N ASP A 908 18.92 29.86 -52.01
CA ASP A 908 18.40 28.57 -51.55
C ASP A 908 19.48 27.85 -50.72
N ALA A 909 19.12 27.45 -49.50
CA ALA A 909 19.97 26.72 -48.56
C ALA A 909 19.45 25.28 -48.29
N THR A 910 18.49 24.79 -49.08
CA THR A 910 17.87 23.45 -48.93
C THR A 910 18.91 22.34 -48.77
N THR A 911 19.88 22.25 -49.68
CA THR A 911 20.94 21.23 -49.63
C THR A 911 21.82 21.37 -48.39
N ALA A 912 22.11 22.59 -47.93
CA ALA A 912 22.91 22.81 -46.73
C ALA A 912 22.16 22.43 -45.44
N PHE A 913 20.82 22.51 -45.45
CA PHE A 913 19.98 22.18 -44.30
C PHE A 913 19.66 20.67 -44.18
N PHE A 914 19.32 20.01 -45.29
CA PHE A 914 18.85 18.61 -45.31
C PHE A 914 19.95 17.56 -45.59
N GLY A 915 21.16 17.74 -45.04
CA GLY A 915 22.19 16.69 -45.07
C GLY A 915 23.26 16.79 -46.16
N GLY A 916 23.36 17.88 -46.92
CA GLY A 916 24.47 18.10 -47.86
C GLY A 916 25.81 18.43 -47.18
N VAL A 917 25.78 18.83 -45.91
CA VAL A 917 26.96 18.97 -45.03
C VAL A 917 26.61 18.52 -43.60
N TYR A 918 25.44 18.93 -43.09
CA TYR A 918 24.91 18.51 -41.80
C TYR A 918 23.43 18.17 -41.93
N ASP A 919 23.00 17.07 -41.31
CA ASP A 919 21.57 16.74 -41.14
C ASP A 919 21.08 17.39 -39.84
N HIS A 920 20.17 18.35 -39.95
CA HIS A 920 19.78 19.20 -38.83
C HIS A 920 18.86 18.46 -37.85
N SER A 921 18.96 18.78 -36.55
CA SER A 921 18.18 18.10 -35.51
C SER A 921 16.69 18.45 -35.60
N ASN A 922 15.81 17.56 -35.12
CA ASN A 922 14.36 17.80 -35.07
C ASN A 922 13.99 19.17 -34.42
N ALA A 923 14.78 19.63 -33.45
CA ALA A 923 14.60 20.94 -32.82
C ALA A 923 14.88 22.10 -33.79
N ALA A 924 15.93 22.00 -34.62
CA ALA A 924 16.22 22.98 -35.66
C ALA A 924 15.15 23.00 -36.77
N HIS A 925 14.60 21.84 -37.16
CA HIS A 925 13.47 21.78 -38.09
C HIS A 925 12.21 22.46 -37.52
N ASN A 926 11.91 22.24 -36.23
CA ASN A 926 10.79 22.88 -35.57
C ASN A 926 10.99 24.41 -35.45
N LEU A 927 12.18 24.86 -35.04
CA LEU A 927 12.51 26.29 -34.91
C LEU A 927 12.51 27.01 -36.26
N LEU A 928 13.01 26.36 -37.33
CA LEU A 928 12.97 26.91 -38.68
C LEU A 928 11.52 27.14 -39.14
N ALA A 929 10.61 26.21 -38.85
CA ALA A 929 9.21 26.34 -39.21
C ALA A 929 8.55 27.58 -38.59
N MET A 930 8.92 27.95 -37.36
CA MET A 930 8.41 29.16 -36.68
C MET A 930 8.80 30.46 -37.40
N LYS A 931 9.81 30.42 -38.28
CA LYS A 931 10.38 31.58 -38.98
C LYS A 931 9.87 31.75 -40.42
N ARG A 932 8.90 30.94 -40.85
CA ARG A 932 8.28 31.02 -42.18
C ARG A 932 7.54 32.36 -42.36
N VAL A 933 7.88 33.08 -43.43
CA VAL A 933 7.24 34.36 -43.81
C VAL A 933 6.64 34.37 -45.22
N GLY A 934 6.86 33.31 -46.01
CA GLY A 934 6.28 33.15 -47.34
C GLY A 934 6.61 31.81 -47.99
N VAL A 935 5.95 31.53 -49.11
CA VAL A 935 6.21 30.37 -49.98
C VAL A 935 6.74 30.88 -51.31
N LEU A 936 7.81 30.29 -51.83
CA LEU A 936 8.36 30.65 -53.13
C LEU A 936 7.45 30.11 -54.25
N HIS A 937 7.14 30.96 -55.23
CA HIS A 937 6.36 30.58 -56.41
C HIS A 937 7.07 29.45 -57.18
N GLY A 938 6.43 28.29 -57.29
CA GLY A 938 7.02 27.03 -57.78
C GLY A 938 7.09 25.93 -56.71
N GLY A 939 6.97 26.28 -55.43
CA GLY A 939 6.81 25.32 -54.33
C GLY A 939 8.12 24.63 -53.89
N ALA A 940 7.96 23.52 -53.16
CA ALA A 940 9.07 22.68 -52.72
C ALA A 940 9.48 21.69 -53.85
N PRO A 941 10.77 21.30 -53.95
CA PRO A 941 11.20 20.29 -54.91
C PRO A 941 10.54 18.93 -54.64
N HIS A 942 10.09 18.24 -55.70
CA HIS A 942 9.54 16.88 -55.61
C HIS A 942 10.52 15.93 -54.90
N GLY A 943 9.98 15.08 -54.01
CA GLY A 943 10.77 14.16 -53.18
C GLY A 943 11.29 14.73 -51.86
N LEU A 944 11.00 15.99 -51.53
CA LEU A 944 11.25 16.57 -50.19
C LEU A 944 9.97 16.73 -49.35
N GLU A 945 8.81 16.33 -49.86
CA GLU A 945 7.48 16.54 -49.24
C GLU A 945 7.43 16.11 -47.77
N ASP A 946 7.82 14.86 -47.45
CA ASP A 946 7.92 14.37 -46.06
C ASP A 946 8.85 15.20 -45.16
N LYS A 947 9.90 15.79 -45.75
CA LYS A 947 10.89 16.61 -45.04
C LYS A 947 10.43 18.06 -44.84
N THR A 948 9.43 18.55 -45.58
CA THR A 948 8.84 19.89 -45.40
C THR A 948 7.95 20.00 -44.17
N ILE A 949 7.34 18.88 -43.74
CA ILE A 949 6.51 18.82 -42.54
C ILE A 949 7.44 18.72 -41.31
N PRO A 950 7.45 19.73 -40.41
CA PRO A 950 8.27 19.71 -39.22
C PRO A 950 7.96 18.48 -38.36
N PRO A 951 8.96 17.83 -37.72
CA PRO A 951 8.74 16.62 -36.92
C PRO A 951 7.66 16.77 -35.84
N SER A 952 7.52 17.96 -35.25
CA SER A 952 6.45 18.27 -34.28
C SER A 952 5.04 18.29 -34.86
N GLN A 953 4.88 18.63 -36.14
CA GLN A 953 3.56 18.67 -36.80
C GLN A 953 3.10 17.31 -37.33
N ARG A 954 4.01 16.36 -37.57
CA ARG A 954 3.69 15.00 -38.06
C ARG A 954 2.79 14.20 -37.11
N LEU A 955 2.85 14.49 -35.81
CA LEU A 955 2.04 13.86 -34.76
C LEU A 955 1.09 14.86 -34.09
N ARG A 956 0.75 15.96 -34.77
CA ARG A 956 -0.23 16.93 -34.28
C ARG A 956 -1.59 16.27 -34.18
N ILE A 957 -2.16 16.23 -32.98
CA ILE A 957 -3.53 15.78 -32.74
C ILE A 957 -4.46 16.80 -33.37
N ALA A 958 -5.18 16.42 -34.42
CA ALA A 958 -6.17 17.25 -35.11
C ALA A 958 -7.60 16.91 -34.67
N SER A 959 -8.48 17.91 -34.66
CA SER A 959 -9.92 17.76 -34.51
C SER A 959 -10.58 17.31 -35.82
N TYR A 960 -11.76 16.70 -35.73
CA TYR A 960 -12.55 16.34 -36.91
C TYR A 960 -12.85 17.56 -37.80
N SER A 961 -13.12 18.73 -37.18
CA SER A 961 -13.29 20.00 -37.89
C SER A 961 -12.03 20.44 -38.64
N GLU A 962 -10.84 20.37 -38.03
CA GLU A 962 -9.58 20.69 -38.71
C GLU A 962 -9.33 19.73 -39.90
N LEU A 963 -9.60 18.42 -39.72
CA LEU A 963 -9.47 17.42 -40.79
C LEU A 963 -10.46 17.65 -41.94
N SER A 964 -11.69 18.10 -41.65
CA SER A 964 -12.70 18.43 -42.67
C SER A 964 -12.41 19.74 -43.41
N ALA A 965 -11.67 20.66 -42.78
CA ALA A 965 -11.28 21.94 -43.38
C ALA A 965 -10.04 21.81 -44.28
N SER A 966 -9.13 20.87 -43.99
CA SER A 966 -8.06 20.48 -44.90
C SER A 966 -8.62 19.67 -46.07
N GLY A 967 -8.98 20.37 -47.15
CA GLY A 967 -9.72 19.85 -48.32
C GLY A 967 -9.00 18.84 -49.22
N TYR A 968 -8.35 17.81 -48.64
CA TYR A 968 -8.07 16.56 -49.36
C TYR A 968 -9.25 15.61 -49.21
N SER A 969 -10.32 15.90 -49.96
CA SER A 969 -11.37 14.93 -50.17
C SER A 969 -10.80 13.76 -50.98
N SER A 970 -10.65 12.59 -50.35
CA SER A 970 -10.33 11.33 -51.03
C SER A 970 -11.56 10.77 -51.78
N ALA A 971 -12.31 11.64 -52.45
CA ALA A 971 -13.43 11.33 -53.33
C ALA A 971 -12.96 11.36 -54.80
N ALA A 972 -11.91 10.58 -55.08
CA ALA A 972 -11.48 10.22 -56.42
C ALA A 972 -10.99 8.76 -56.37
N LEU A 973 -11.50 7.92 -57.28
CA LEU A 973 -11.27 6.47 -57.37
C LEU A 973 -12.03 5.59 -56.37
N SER A 974 -13.36 5.60 -56.48
CA SER A 974 -14.06 4.36 -56.82
C SER A 974 -15.12 4.69 -57.86
N ASP A 975 -15.09 4.00 -59.01
CA ASP A 975 -16.14 4.14 -60.02
C ASP A 975 -17.49 3.70 -59.43
N GLY A 976 -18.57 4.28 -59.94
CA GLY A 976 -19.89 4.11 -59.36
C GLY A 976 -20.57 2.81 -59.77
N GLU A 977 -21.30 2.23 -58.82
CA GLU A 977 -22.60 1.63 -59.08
C GLU A 977 -23.52 1.92 -57.88
N GLY A 978 -24.84 1.84 -58.07
CA GLY A 978 -25.83 2.17 -57.03
C GLY A 978 -25.73 1.25 -55.80
N ILE A 979 -26.46 1.53 -54.72
CA ILE A 979 -27.93 1.49 -54.70
C ILE A 979 -28.46 2.25 -53.47
N MET A 980 -29.64 2.87 -53.61
CA MET A 980 -30.41 3.44 -52.49
C MET A 980 -31.08 2.34 -51.65
N GLY A 981 -31.13 2.50 -50.33
CA GLY A 981 -31.84 1.60 -49.39
C GLY A 981 -31.68 2.05 -47.95
#